data_AF-A0A8T4FQW3-F1
#
_entry.id   AF-A0A8T4FQW3-F1
#
_cell.length_a   1.000
_cell.length_b   1.000
_cell.length_c   1.000
_cell.angle_alpha   90.00
_cell.angle_beta   90.00
_cell.angle_gamma   90.00
#
_symmetry.space_group_name_H-M   'P 1'
#
loop_
_entity.id
_entity.type
_entity.pdbx_description
1 polymer ?
#
loop_
_entity_poly.entity_id
_entity_poly.type
_entity_poly.pdbx_seq_one_letter_code
_entity_poly.pdbx_strand_id
1 'polypeptide(L)'
;MDKKIIAIICAIVAVAAIAAAAIYLSGNNNSGGGGDDPPAAITITDADGKTYTFDKPLDKVVLGYSGSGGPFTTLAAILGDDLPNHLIGIDNSLYKFRQDVYDVFCDQVPGFKALPQVGGIGSDWDTKKIITMQPQAFITSIHHKSTVQANNVDTDLAKVGIPTIYISYVDEDVEKAKQSINNLGKLFGKESRASSIADYYASKVNAVTTKVDTLLNSGEIERKSVYIEPLQYGWQKNGTSRGNDTEQGKIVYLCGGDSISPNGNNVLDDITILAKDPEAILFLGTKWASNDDFLKLGFEGSESEAERVIQSVFDNRNGYDQLQAYKNGNIHSVGFILSRDVWDFAAFEYVSSSLFPGKISFDYEKDLKEFFTRFMPVEYDGLWFYDFKEDSAVTITDADGKTYNFDKPLDKVVLGYSRSGGPFTTLAAILGDDLPNHLIGIDNSLYKFRQDVYDVFCDQVPGFKDLPQVGGIGSDWDTKKIITMQPQAFITSIHHKSTVQANNVDTDLAKVGIPTIYISYVDEDIDKARQSITNLGKLFGKEARAEEIADYYADKVGAVTSAVNEQLSSGKITRKSVYLEPLQYGYQKNGTSRGNDTEQGKIVYLCGGDSISPNGNNVLADTTFLANDPEVILFLGTKWASNAD
;
A
#
# COMPACT_ATOMS: atom_id res chain seq x y z
N MET A 1 -30.32 -10.09 -20.30
CA MET A 1 -28.95 -10.40 -20.75
C MET A 1 -29.04 -11.13 -22.07
N ASP A 2 -28.40 -10.61 -23.12
CA ASP A 2 -28.53 -11.08 -24.50
C ASP A 2 -27.97 -12.51 -24.63
N LYS A 3 -28.63 -13.39 -25.39
CA LYS A 3 -28.22 -14.80 -25.58
C LYS A 3 -26.81 -14.90 -26.16
N LYS A 4 -26.36 -13.87 -26.88
CA LYS A 4 -24.99 -13.74 -27.38
C LYS A 4 -23.96 -13.54 -26.25
N ILE A 5 -24.30 -12.78 -25.21
CA ILE A 5 -23.41 -12.53 -24.06
C ILE A 5 -23.26 -13.81 -23.23
N ILE A 6 -24.34 -14.57 -23.04
CA ILE A 6 -24.29 -15.87 -22.35
C ILE A 6 -23.41 -16.86 -23.15
N ALA A 7 -23.53 -16.87 -24.48
CA ALA A 7 -22.69 -17.73 -25.32
C ALA A 7 -21.20 -17.36 -25.25
N ILE A 8 -20.87 -16.07 -25.18
CA ILE A 8 -19.48 -15.59 -25.02
C ILE A 8 -18.93 -15.97 -23.65
N ILE A 9 -19.71 -15.81 -22.57
CA ILE A 9 -19.29 -16.19 -21.21
C ILE A 9 -19.10 -17.70 -21.11
N CYS A 10 -20.02 -18.50 -21.68
CA CYS A 10 -19.87 -19.96 -21.73
C CYS A 10 -18.66 -20.39 -22.57
N ALA A 11 -18.34 -19.67 -23.66
CA ALA A 11 -17.15 -19.95 -24.46
C ALA A 11 -15.85 -19.60 -23.71
N ILE A 12 -15.81 -18.49 -22.95
CA ILE A 12 -14.66 -18.11 -22.13
C ILE A 12 -14.43 -19.12 -21.00
N VAL A 13 -15.50 -19.57 -20.33
CA VAL A 13 -15.43 -20.60 -19.28
C VAL A 13 -15.01 -21.95 -19.86
N ALA A 14 -15.46 -22.30 -21.07
CA ALA A 14 -15.03 -23.52 -21.75
C ALA A 14 -13.55 -23.47 -22.19
N VAL A 15 -13.05 -22.31 -22.64
CA VAL A 15 -11.63 -22.13 -23.00
C VAL A 15 -10.75 -22.17 -21.74
N ALA A 16 -11.19 -21.59 -20.62
CA ALA A 16 -10.49 -21.68 -19.33
C ALA A 16 -10.46 -23.12 -18.78
N ALA A 17 -11.55 -23.88 -18.95
CA ALA A 17 -11.60 -25.29 -18.56
C ALA A 17 -10.71 -26.20 -19.43
N ILE A 18 -10.59 -25.90 -20.73
CA ILE A 18 -9.69 -26.62 -21.64
C ILE A 18 -8.22 -26.27 -21.37
N ALA A 19 -7.89 -25.03 -21.01
CA ALA A 19 -6.54 -24.64 -20.58
C ALA A 19 -6.13 -25.33 -19.26
N ALA A 20 -7.05 -25.43 -18.29
CA ALA A 20 -6.81 -26.16 -17.05
C ALA A 20 -6.67 -27.68 -17.27
N ALA A 21 -7.43 -28.27 -18.20
CA ALA A 21 -7.31 -29.69 -18.56
C ALA A 21 -6.02 -29.98 -19.36
N ALA A 22 -5.54 -29.03 -20.17
CA ALA A 22 -4.26 -29.16 -20.90
C ALA A 22 -3.04 -29.11 -19.96
N ILE A 23 -3.13 -28.35 -18.86
CA ILE A 23 -2.10 -28.33 -17.80
C ILE A 23 -2.15 -29.62 -16.96
N TYR A 24 -3.33 -30.20 -16.74
CA TYR A 24 -3.48 -31.44 -15.98
C TYR A 24 -3.10 -32.70 -16.81
N LEU A 25 -3.35 -32.71 -18.13
CA LEU A 25 -3.04 -33.83 -19.01
C LEU A 25 -1.59 -33.83 -19.54
N SER A 26 -0.84 -32.74 -19.38
CA SER A 26 0.61 -32.70 -19.66
C SER A 26 1.47 -33.14 -18.46
N GLY A 27 0.87 -33.32 -17.28
CA GLY A 27 1.57 -33.67 -16.05
C GLY A 27 1.65 -35.16 -15.69
N ASN A 28 1.11 -36.08 -16.50
CA ASN A 28 0.98 -37.49 -16.06
C ASN A 28 1.34 -38.58 -17.09
N ASN A 29 2.34 -38.34 -17.93
CA ASN A 29 2.99 -39.41 -18.70
C ASN A 29 4.48 -39.45 -18.37
N ASN A 30 4.85 -40.15 -17.30
CA ASN A 30 6.13 -40.88 -17.31
C ASN A 30 6.09 -42.04 -16.32
N SER A 31 5.68 -43.20 -16.82
CA SER A 31 6.04 -44.50 -16.25
C SER A 31 6.61 -45.38 -17.35
N GLY A 32 7.90 -45.69 -17.23
CA GLY A 32 8.57 -46.79 -17.92
C GLY A 32 9.62 -46.41 -18.97
N GLY A 33 10.90 -46.60 -18.63
CA GLY A 33 11.98 -46.73 -19.62
C GLY A 33 13.35 -46.30 -19.07
N GLY A 34 14.16 -47.27 -18.64
CA GLY A 34 15.51 -47.03 -18.14
C GLY A 34 16.46 -46.44 -19.19
N GLY A 35 17.28 -45.51 -18.71
CA GLY A 35 18.40 -44.86 -19.36
C GLY A 35 18.83 -43.70 -18.48
N ASP A 36 19.84 -43.91 -17.65
CA ASP A 36 20.52 -42.83 -16.90
C ASP A 36 21.27 -41.94 -17.91
N ASP A 37 20.55 -41.08 -18.63
CA ASP A 37 21.17 -39.87 -19.15
C ASP A 37 21.38 -38.93 -17.95
N PRO A 38 22.62 -38.47 -17.69
CA PRO A 38 22.84 -37.50 -16.64
C PRO A 38 21.98 -36.26 -16.92
N PRO A 39 21.42 -35.59 -15.89
CA PRO A 39 20.70 -34.34 -16.07
C PRO A 39 21.55 -33.39 -16.92
N ALA A 40 20.91 -32.73 -17.89
CA ALA A 40 21.61 -31.82 -18.79
C ALA A 40 22.40 -30.79 -17.96
N ALA A 41 23.70 -30.71 -18.19
CA ALA A 41 24.59 -29.83 -17.43
C ALA A 41 24.11 -28.37 -17.52
N ILE A 42 24.05 -27.70 -16.38
CA ILE A 42 23.61 -26.31 -16.25
C ILE A 42 24.79 -25.42 -16.62
N THR A 43 24.69 -24.71 -17.75
CA THR A 43 25.71 -23.75 -18.18
C THR A 43 25.16 -22.33 -18.14
N ILE A 44 25.89 -21.43 -17.47
CA ILE A 44 25.60 -19.99 -17.43
C ILE A 44 26.84 -19.17 -17.82
N THR A 45 26.63 -17.96 -18.32
CA THR A 45 27.67 -16.93 -18.43
C THR A 45 27.27 -15.76 -17.54
N ASP A 46 28.11 -15.46 -16.53
CA ASP A 46 27.83 -14.45 -15.52
C ASP A 46 28.02 -13.01 -16.05
N ALA A 47 27.75 -12.01 -15.19
CA ALA A 47 27.87 -10.60 -15.54
C ALA A 47 29.32 -10.13 -15.78
N ASP A 48 30.32 -10.94 -15.42
CA ASP A 48 31.73 -10.70 -15.70
C ASP A 48 32.19 -11.40 -17.01
N GLY A 49 31.27 -12.07 -17.70
CA GLY A 49 31.53 -12.81 -18.94
C GLY A 49 32.18 -14.19 -18.73
N LYS A 50 32.21 -14.70 -17.49
CA LYS A 50 32.76 -16.04 -17.19
C LYS A 50 31.69 -17.11 -17.32
N THR A 51 32.04 -18.24 -17.93
CA THR A 51 31.14 -19.38 -18.09
C THR A 51 31.38 -20.41 -17.01
N TYR A 52 30.30 -20.90 -16.40
CA TYR A 52 30.32 -21.95 -15.39
C TYR A 52 29.39 -23.08 -15.81
N THR A 53 29.78 -24.32 -15.50
CA THR A 53 28.99 -25.52 -15.75
C THR A 53 28.84 -26.31 -14.45
N PHE A 54 27.60 -26.67 -14.12
CA PHE A 54 27.24 -27.46 -12.95
C PHE A 54 26.46 -28.70 -13.37
N ASP A 55 26.72 -29.84 -12.75
CA ASP A 55 26.04 -31.11 -13.09
C ASP A 55 24.58 -31.15 -12.62
N LYS A 56 24.22 -30.29 -11.66
CA LYS A 56 22.88 -30.21 -11.06
C LYS A 56 22.62 -28.81 -10.50
N PRO A 57 21.35 -28.46 -10.21
CA PRO A 57 21.02 -27.21 -9.53
C PRO A 57 21.80 -27.03 -8.22
N LEU A 58 22.04 -25.77 -7.86
CA LEU A 58 22.70 -25.38 -6.63
C LEU A 58 21.71 -25.49 -5.46
N ASP A 59 22.18 -26.08 -4.36
CA ASP A 59 21.42 -26.26 -3.12
C ASP A 59 22.12 -25.58 -1.91
N LYS A 60 23.38 -25.16 -2.07
CA LYS A 60 24.21 -24.65 -0.99
C LYS A 60 25.07 -23.49 -1.48
N VAL A 61 24.54 -22.28 -1.39
CA VAL A 61 25.29 -21.08 -1.77
C VAL A 61 25.48 -20.13 -0.59
N VAL A 62 26.46 -19.24 -0.75
CA VAL A 62 26.62 -18.06 0.11
C VAL A 62 26.33 -16.82 -0.73
N LEU A 63 25.50 -15.92 -0.20
CA LEU A 63 25.18 -14.67 -0.88
C LEU A 63 26.04 -13.53 -0.36
N GLY A 64 26.34 -12.58 -1.25
CA GLY A 64 26.93 -11.31 -0.89
C GLY A 64 26.22 -10.11 -1.50
N TYR A 65 26.37 -8.95 -0.85
CA TYR A 65 25.77 -7.68 -1.26
C TYR A 65 24.22 -7.70 -1.22
N SER A 66 23.64 -8.38 -0.23
CA SER A 66 22.18 -8.57 -0.13
C SER A 66 21.43 -7.25 0.10
N GLY A 67 20.33 -7.02 -0.64
CA GLY A 67 19.47 -5.84 -0.53
C GLY A 67 20.07 -4.54 -1.11
N SER A 68 21.02 -4.67 -2.03
CA SER A 68 21.66 -3.54 -2.74
C SER A 68 22.06 -3.93 -4.17
N GLY A 69 21.30 -4.82 -4.82
CA GLY A 69 21.61 -5.37 -6.14
C GLY A 69 22.53 -6.59 -6.15
N GLY A 70 22.70 -7.24 -5.00
CA GLY A 70 23.10 -8.63 -4.91
C GLY A 70 21.92 -9.59 -5.14
N PRO A 71 22.16 -10.91 -5.11
CA PRO A 71 21.20 -11.91 -5.57
C PRO A 71 20.01 -12.13 -4.63
N PHE A 72 20.04 -11.62 -3.40
CA PHE A 72 19.06 -11.91 -2.37
C PHE A 72 17.62 -11.66 -2.82
N THR A 73 17.31 -10.43 -3.26
CA THR A 73 15.94 -10.03 -3.60
C THR A 73 15.38 -10.86 -4.76
N THR A 74 16.21 -11.11 -5.77
CA THR A 74 15.81 -11.95 -6.92
C THR A 74 15.65 -13.40 -6.53
N LEU A 75 16.54 -13.95 -5.69
CA LEU A 75 16.41 -15.32 -5.22
C LEU A 75 15.20 -15.49 -4.30
N ALA A 76 14.84 -14.49 -3.49
CA ALA A 76 13.58 -14.48 -2.76
C ALA A 76 12.39 -14.59 -3.73
N ALA A 77 12.38 -13.79 -4.81
CA ALA A 77 11.33 -13.87 -5.82
C ALA A 77 11.29 -15.24 -6.55
N ILE A 78 12.46 -15.82 -6.86
CA ILE A 78 12.58 -17.10 -7.59
C ILE A 78 12.25 -18.30 -6.70
N LEU A 79 12.74 -18.33 -5.47
CA LEU A 79 12.67 -19.49 -4.58
C LEU A 79 11.47 -19.44 -3.62
N GLY A 80 10.93 -18.25 -3.35
CA GLY A 80 9.86 -18.06 -2.36
C GLY A 80 10.31 -18.56 -0.98
N ASP A 81 9.40 -19.22 -0.26
CA ASP A 81 9.63 -19.74 1.09
C ASP A 81 10.76 -20.79 1.15
N ASP A 82 11.13 -21.38 0.00
CA ASP A 82 12.22 -22.34 -0.10
C ASP A 82 13.61 -21.67 -0.07
N LEU A 83 13.68 -20.33 -0.14
CA LEU A 83 14.95 -19.58 -0.15
C LEU A 83 15.95 -20.05 0.91
N PRO A 84 15.61 -20.18 2.21
CA PRO A 84 16.59 -20.55 3.23
C PRO A 84 17.15 -21.96 3.06
N ASN A 85 16.46 -22.87 2.37
CA ASN A 85 16.94 -24.23 2.13
C ASN A 85 18.09 -24.28 1.12
N HIS A 86 18.25 -23.23 0.30
CA HIS A 86 19.30 -23.11 -0.71
C HIS A 86 20.52 -22.30 -0.24
N LEU A 87 20.43 -21.70 0.95
CA LEU A 87 21.46 -20.83 1.51
C LEU A 87 22.14 -21.50 2.70
N ILE A 88 23.47 -21.52 2.69
CA ILE A 88 24.27 -21.94 3.86
C ILE A 88 24.98 -20.78 4.57
N GLY A 89 24.82 -19.57 4.01
CA GLY A 89 25.27 -18.33 4.60
C GLY A 89 24.81 -17.12 3.80
N ILE A 90 24.70 -15.98 4.47
CA ILE A 90 24.34 -14.69 3.88
C ILE A 90 25.21 -13.59 4.47
N ASP A 91 25.45 -12.53 3.71
CA ASP A 91 26.15 -11.37 4.22
C ASP A 91 25.30 -10.52 5.15
N ASN A 92 25.94 -9.67 5.95
CA ASN A 92 25.28 -8.85 6.97
C ASN A 92 24.66 -7.54 6.44
N SER A 93 24.59 -7.36 5.12
CA SER A 93 24.11 -6.12 4.51
C SER A 93 22.64 -5.84 4.83
N LEU A 94 21.77 -6.86 4.83
CA LEU A 94 20.36 -6.68 5.21
C LEU A 94 20.25 -6.22 6.67
N TYR A 95 20.87 -6.98 7.58
CA TYR A 95 20.84 -6.67 9.01
C TYR A 95 21.37 -5.27 9.34
N LYS A 96 22.42 -4.81 8.64
CA LYS A 96 23.06 -3.50 8.91
C LYS A 96 22.39 -2.32 8.24
N PHE A 97 21.89 -2.50 7.01
CA PHE A 97 21.51 -1.38 6.14
C PHE A 97 20.06 -1.46 5.63
N ARG A 98 19.36 -2.57 5.87
CA ARG A 98 17.97 -2.86 5.43
C ARG A 98 17.23 -3.62 6.52
N GLN A 99 17.29 -3.10 7.74
CA GLN A 99 16.86 -3.84 8.93
C GLN A 99 15.36 -4.18 8.88
N ASP A 100 14.55 -3.32 8.27
CA ASP A 100 13.12 -3.53 8.02
C ASP A 100 12.90 -4.77 7.13
N VAL A 101 13.65 -4.87 6.03
CA VAL A 101 13.63 -6.07 5.16
C VAL A 101 14.10 -7.30 5.93
N TYR A 102 15.17 -7.19 6.73
CA TYR A 102 15.68 -8.31 7.52
C TYR A 102 14.64 -8.82 8.53
N ASP A 103 13.98 -7.91 9.24
CA ASP A 103 13.01 -8.22 10.28
C ASP A 103 11.77 -8.91 9.67
N VAL A 104 11.24 -8.39 8.56
CA VAL A 104 10.10 -9.00 7.83
C VAL A 104 10.44 -10.41 7.32
N PHE A 105 11.62 -10.61 6.74
CA PHE A 105 12.03 -11.95 6.30
C PHE A 105 12.27 -12.92 7.47
N CYS A 106 12.76 -12.43 8.61
CA CYS A 106 12.91 -13.26 9.81
C CYS A 106 11.56 -13.71 10.40
N ASP A 107 10.53 -12.88 10.26
CA ASP A 107 9.18 -13.15 10.76
C ASP A 107 8.40 -14.07 9.81
N GLN A 108 8.39 -13.75 8.52
CA GLN A 108 7.51 -14.39 7.54
C GLN A 108 8.14 -15.56 6.78
N VAL A 109 9.48 -15.64 6.67
CA VAL A 109 10.17 -16.69 5.89
C VAL A 109 10.81 -17.75 6.81
N PRO A 110 10.24 -18.97 6.91
CA PRO A 110 10.72 -19.99 7.83
C PRO A 110 12.19 -20.36 7.61
N GLY A 111 13.00 -20.29 8.68
CA GLY A 111 14.42 -20.66 8.64
C GLY A 111 15.37 -19.53 8.25
N PHE A 112 14.88 -18.38 7.77
CA PHE A 112 15.74 -17.26 7.35
C PHE A 112 16.60 -16.72 8.50
N LYS A 113 16.00 -16.55 9.69
CA LYS A 113 16.70 -16.08 10.90
C LYS A 113 17.87 -16.97 11.34
N ALA A 114 17.87 -18.25 10.95
CA ALA A 114 18.90 -19.21 11.32
C ALA A 114 20.13 -19.16 10.39
N LEU A 115 20.08 -18.41 9.28
CA LEU A 115 21.17 -18.35 8.31
C LEU A 115 22.44 -17.73 8.91
N PRO A 116 23.59 -18.42 8.82
CA PRO A 116 24.86 -17.88 9.31
C PRO A 116 25.28 -16.60 8.58
N GLN A 117 25.63 -15.57 9.33
CA GLN A 117 26.19 -14.32 8.81
C GLN A 117 27.69 -14.49 8.48
N VAL A 118 28.15 -14.08 7.30
CA VAL A 118 29.55 -14.29 6.83
C VAL A 118 30.38 -12.99 6.69
N GLY A 119 29.94 -11.89 7.29
CA GLY A 119 30.53 -10.56 7.07
C GLY A 119 29.88 -9.85 5.90
N GLY A 120 30.48 -8.80 5.35
CA GLY A 120 29.88 -8.01 4.26
C GLY A 120 30.23 -6.52 4.31
N ILE A 121 29.52 -5.70 3.55
CA ILE A 121 29.75 -4.25 3.42
C ILE A 121 29.94 -3.59 4.80
N GLY A 122 30.97 -2.75 4.94
CA GLY A 122 31.28 -2.08 6.20
C GLY A 122 31.80 -3.02 7.30
N SER A 123 32.31 -4.19 6.93
CA SER A 123 33.06 -5.13 7.77
C SER A 123 33.99 -6.00 6.91
N ASP A 124 34.94 -6.69 7.54
CA ASP A 124 35.72 -7.71 6.82
C ASP A 124 34.83 -8.91 6.48
N TRP A 125 35.03 -9.48 5.31
CA TRP A 125 34.45 -10.78 4.94
C TRP A 125 35.13 -11.90 5.72
N ASP A 126 34.35 -12.81 6.30
CA ASP A 126 34.90 -14.02 6.93
C ASP A 126 35.10 -15.12 5.88
N THR A 127 36.08 -14.90 4.99
CA THR A 127 36.39 -15.82 3.89
C THR A 127 36.73 -17.23 4.40
N LYS A 128 37.37 -17.34 5.57
CA LYS A 128 37.67 -18.64 6.19
C LYS A 128 36.40 -19.40 6.58
N LYS A 129 35.42 -18.70 7.14
CA LYS A 129 34.10 -19.26 7.44
C LYS A 129 33.37 -19.69 6.17
N ILE A 130 33.40 -18.88 5.11
CA ILE A 130 32.81 -19.24 3.80
C ILE A 130 33.47 -20.52 3.26
N ILE A 131 34.80 -20.62 3.27
CA ILE A 131 35.51 -21.83 2.84
C ILE A 131 35.11 -23.06 3.68
N THR A 132 34.98 -22.89 4.99
CA THR A 132 34.60 -23.98 5.92
C THR A 132 33.19 -24.49 5.68
N MET A 133 32.27 -23.63 5.23
CA MET A 133 30.91 -24.00 4.86
C MET A 133 30.82 -24.83 3.57
N GLN A 134 31.89 -24.83 2.75
CA GLN A 134 31.95 -25.54 1.47
C GLN A 134 30.75 -25.27 0.53
N PRO A 135 30.41 -23.99 0.24
CA PRO A 135 29.35 -23.68 -0.71
C PRO A 135 29.72 -24.12 -2.13
N GLN A 136 28.69 -24.39 -2.94
CA GLN A 136 28.84 -24.66 -4.37
C GLN A 136 29.17 -23.39 -5.16
N ALA A 137 28.76 -22.22 -4.66
CA ALA A 137 29.10 -20.93 -5.23
C ALA A 137 28.98 -19.80 -4.20
N PHE A 138 29.77 -18.75 -4.38
CA PHE A 138 29.54 -17.44 -3.78
C PHE A 138 28.91 -16.53 -4.84
N ILE A 139 27.71 -16.03 -4.60
CA ILE A 139 26.96 -15.22 -5.59
C ILE A 139 26.85 -13.78 -5.08
N THR A 140 27.25 -12.81 -5.89
CA THR A 140 27.28 -11.39 -5.50
C THR A 140 27.06 -10.47 -6.71
N SER A 141 26.89 -9.17 -6.46
CA SER A 141 26.79 -8.15 -7.52
C SER A 141 28.13 -7.87 -8.21
N ILE A 142 28.12 -7.65 -9.52
CA ILE A 142 29.27 -7.17 -10.30
C ILE A 142 29.78 -5.81 -9.81
N HIS A 143 28.87 -4.97 -9.33
CA HIS A 143 29.22 -3.67 -8.75
C HIS A 143 30.11 -3.81 -7.50
N HIS A 144 29.99 -4.93 -6.79
CA HIS A 144 30.79 -5.21 -5.60
C HIS A 144 32.13 -5.92 -5.91
N LYS A 145 32.41 -6.22 -7.19
CA LYS A 145 33.60 -6.98 -7.61
C LYS A 145 34.91 -6.37 -7.11
N SER A 146 35.09 -5.06 -7.20
CA SER A 146 36.32 -4.38 -6.75
C SER A 146 36.58 -4.59 -5.26
N THR A 147 35.52 -4.58 -4.43
CA THR A 147 35.63 -4.82 -2.99
C THR A 147 35.92 -6.29 -2.68
N VAL A 148 35.27 -7.21 -3.40
CA VAL A 148 35.55 -8.65 -3.31
C VAL A 148 37.03 -8.94 -3.63
N GLN A 149 37.56 -8.31 -4.68
CA GLN A 149 38.96 -8.45 -5.10
C GLN A 149 39.95 -7.81 -4.12
N ALA A 150 39.64 -6.60 -3.62
CA ALA A 150 40.48 -5.92 -2.63
C ALA A 150 40.66 -6.74 -1.34
N ASN A 151 39.69 -7.57 -0.99
CA ASN A 151 39.73 -8.47 0.16
C ASN A 151 40.19 -9.90 -0.18
N ASN A 152 40.64 -10.16 -1.41
CA ASN A 152 41.05 -11.47 -1.93
C ASN A 152 39.98 -12.58 -1.80
N VAL A 153 38.70 -12.23 -1.65
CA VAL A 153 37.62 -13.20 -1.41
C VAL A 153 37.49 -14.14 -2.61
N ASP A 154 37.39 -13.60 -3.83
CA ASP A 154 37.28 -14.39 -5.05
C ASP A 154 38.49 -15.31 -5.29
N THR A 155 39.69 -14.76 -5.03
CA THR A 155 40.96 -15.45 -5.22
C THR A 155 41.14 -16.59 -4.22
N ASP A 156 40.78 -16.39 -2.95
CA ASP A 156 40.88 -17.42 -1.92
C ASP A 156 39.82 -18.51 -2.07
N LEU A 157 38.60 -18.17 -2.48
CA LEU A 157 37.56 -19.14 -2.82
C LEU A 157 37.95 -19.98 -4.05
N ALA A 158 38.54 -19.37 -5.07
CA ALA A 158 38.98 -20.09 -6.27
C ALA A 158 40.08 -21.13 -5.97
N LYS A 159 40.99 -20.88 -5.01
CA LYS A 159 42.04 -21.83 -4.59
C LYS A 159 41.48 -23.15 -4.04
N VAL A 160 40.26 -23.13 -3.52
CA VAL A 160 39.57 -24.31 -2.98
C VAL A 160 38.43 -24.79 -3.90
N GLY A 161 38.35 -24.25 -5.13
CA GLY A 161 37.38 -24.67 -6.14
C GLY A 161 35.97 -24.10 -5.98
N ILE A 162 35.78 -23.04 -5.17
CA ILE A 162 34.47 -22.38 -5.01
C ILE A 162 34.39 -21.21 -6.01
N PRO A 163 33.50 -21.25 -7.02
CA PRO A 163 33.35 -20.16 -7.98
C PRO A 163 32.66 -18.94 -7.33
N THR A 164 33.09 -17.75 -7.75
CA THR A 164 32.38 -16.49 -7.48
C THR A 164 31.60 -16.08 -8.72
N ILE A 165 30.27 -16.02 -8.63
CA ILE A 165 29.36 -15.72 -9.74
C ILE A 165 28.83 -14.30 -9.58
N TYR A 166 28.95 -13.49 -10.64
CA TYR A 166 28.46 -12.11 -10.63
C TYR A 166 27.12 -11.94 -11.34
N ILE A 167 26.23 -11.15 -10.74
CA ILE A 167 24.99 -10.66 -11.37
C ILE A 167 25.03 -9.14 -11.56
N SER A 168 24.17 -8.59 -12.42
CA SER A 168 24.06 -7.15 -12.66
C SER A 168 22.61 -6.65 -12.66
N TYR A 169 22.33 -5.73 -11.75
CA TYR A 169 21.16 -4.84 -11.74
C TYR A 169 21.56 -3.36 -11.70
N VAL A 170 22.70 -3.05 -11.07
CA VAL A 170 23.16 -1.67 -10.78
C VAL A 170 23.40 -0.83 -12.03
N ASP A 171 23.57 -1.47 -13.20
CA ASP A 171 23.75 -0.77 -14.47
C ASP A 171 22.45 -0.10 -14.98
N GLU A 172 21.28 -0.43 -14.39
CA GLU A 172 19.95 -0.02 -14.85
C GLU A 172 19.72 -0.38 -16.34
N ASP A 173 20.24 -1.56 -16.72
CA ASP A 173 20.15 -2.14 -18.07
C ASP A 173 19.24 -3.37 -18.04
N VAL A 174 18.09 -3.26 -18.70
CA VAL A 174 17.04 -4.28 -18.72
C VAL A 174 17.56 -5.63 -19.23
N GLU A 175 18.44 -5.66 -20.24
CA GLU A 175 18.90 -6.93 -20.79
C GLU A 175 19.92 -7.61 -19.86
N LYS A 176 20.77 -6.83 -19.18
CA LYS A 176 21.66 -7.38 -18.14
C LYS A 176 20.89 -7.88 -16.91
N ALA A 177 19.84 -7.15 -16.51
CA ALA A 177 18.94 -7.59 -15.44
C ALA A 177 18.24 -8.90 -15.82
N LYS A 178 17.65 -9.00 -17.02
CA LYS A 178 17.04 -10.24 -17.53
C LYS A 178 18.02 -11.40 -17.58
N GLN A 179 19.25 -11.17 -18.06
CA GLN A 179 20.28 -12.20 -18.06
C GLN A 179 20.59 -12.69 -16.65
N SER A 180 20.71 -11.77 -15.68
CA SER A 180 20.97 -12.09 -14.28
C SER A 180 19.84 -12.91 -13.66
N ILE A 181 18.57 -12.49 -13.85
CA ILE A 181 17.39 -13.22 -13.37
C ILE A 181 17.36 -14.64 -13.96
N ASN A 182 17.56 -14.77 -15.28
CA ASN A 182 17.52 -16.05 -15.96
C ASN A 182 18.69 -16.97 -15.57
N ASN A 183 19.89 -16.42 -15.35
CA ASN A 183 21.02 -17.17 -14.85
C ASN A 183 20.75 -17.73 -13.45
N LEU A 184 20.18 -16.93 -12.54
CA LEU A 184 19.77 -17.43 -11.22
C LEU A 184 18.69 -18.51 -11.38
N GLY A 185 17.70 -18.33 -12.25
CA GLY A 185 16.70 -19.35 -12.57
C GLY A 185 17.33 -20.69 -12.97
N LYS A 186 18.30 -20.67 -13.89
CA LYS A 186 19.03 -21.87 -14.32
C LYS A 186 19.83 -22.50 -13.18
N LEU A 187 20.56 -21.70 -12.40
CA LEU A 187 21.38 -22.20 -11.29
C LEU A 187 20.55 -22.96 -10.25
N PHE A 188 19.28 -22.61 -10.06
CA PHE A 188 18.39 -23.25 -9.07
C PHE A 188 17.28 -24.13 -9.69
N GLY A 189 17.30 -24.38 -11.00
CA GLY A 189 16.29 -25.20 -11.68
C GLY A 189 14.88 -24.60 -11.63
N LYS A 190 14.77 -23.27 -11.69
CA LYS A 190 13.54 -22.47 -11.63
C LYS A 190 13.36 -21.59 -12.88
N GLU A 191 13.77 -22.06 -14.04
CA GLU A 191 13.83 -21.29 -15.29
C GLU A 191 12.48 -20.67 -15.67
N SER A 192 11.38 -21.42 -15.58
CA SER A 192 10.04 -20.89 -15.91
C SER A 192 9.62 -19.75 -14.99
N ARG A 193 9.95 -19.83 -13.69
CA ARG A 193 9.63 -18.78 -12.71
C ARG A 193 10.52 -17.57 -12.92
N ALA A 194 11.82 -17.78 -13.12
CA ALA A 194 12.77 -16.71 -13.44
C ALA A 194 12.40 -15.99 -14.75
N SER A 195 12.00 -16.71 -15.80
CA SER A 195 11.53 -16.09 -17.05
C SER A 195 10.30 -15.21 -16.80
N SER A 196 9.33 -15.69 -16.02
CA SER A 196 8.13 -14.92 -15.69
C SER A 196 8.46 -13.62 -14.94
N ILE A 197 9.44 -13.66 -14.03
CA ILE A 197 9.92 -12.49 -13.29
C ILE A 197 10.66 -11.54 -14.24
N ALA A 198 11.56 -12.06 -15.09
CA ALA A 198 12.32 -11.28 -16.05
C ALA A 198 11.41 -10.57 -17.07
N ASP A 199 10.38 -11.26 -17.56
CA ASP A 199 9.40 -10.72 -18.49
C ASP A 199 8.54 -9.65 -17.83
N TYR A 200 8.10 -9.87 -16.59
CA TYR A 200 7.36 -8.87 -15.82
C TYR A 200 8.19 -7.60 -15.63
N TYR A 201 9.40 -7.74 -15.08
CA TYR A 201 10.35 -6.64 -14.88
C TYR A 201 10.60 -5.86 -16.18
N ALA A 202 10.98 -6.56 -17.24
CA ALA A 202 11.31 -5.94 -18.51
C ALA A 202 10.12 -5.23 -19.14
N SER A 203 8.92 -5.80 -19.02
CA SER A 203 7.70 -5.16 -19.55
C SER A 203 7.43 -3.82 -18.87
N LYS A 204 7.61 -3.74 -17.55
CA LYS A 204 7.36 -2.54 -16.73
C LYS A 204 8.39 -1.45 -17.03
N VAL A 205 9.68 -1.77 -16.95
CA VAL A 205 10.76 -0.81 -17.23
C VAL A 205 10.71 -0.30 -18.67
N ASN A 206 10.52 -1.21 -19.66
CA ASN A 206 10.44 -0.80 -21.06
C ASN A 206 9.21 0.05 -21.36
N ALA A 207 8.09 -0.16 -20.68
CA ALA A 207 6.90 0.67 -20.85
C ALA A 207 7.17 2.13 -20.45
N VAL A 208 7.86 2.34 -19.32
CA VAL A 208 8.27 3.67 -18.87
C VAL A 208 9.27 4.31 -19.83
N THR A 209 10.40 3.64 -20.09
CA THR A 209 11.50 4.23 -20.87
C THR A 209 11.08 4.51 -22.32
N THR A 210 10.33 3.61 -22.95
CA THR A 210 9.79 3.82 -24.31
C THR A 210 8.83 5.01 -24.35
N LYS A 211 7.97 5.15 -23.33
CA LYS A 211 7.02 6.27 -23.23
C LYS A 211 7.74 7.61 -23.07
N VAL A 212 8.73 7.67 -22.18
CA VAL A 212 9.57 8.85 -21.95
C VAL A 212 10.31 9.23 -23.23
N ASP A 213 11.00 8.29 -23.87
CA ASP A 213 11.73 8.53 -25.11
C ASP A 213 10.82 9.03 -26.23
N THR A 214 9.62 8.46 -26.35
CA THR A 214 8.63 8.89 -27.35
C THR A 214 8.23 10.36 -27.13
N LEU A 215 7.93 10.74 -25.89
CA LEU A 215 7.48 12.09 -25.55
C LEU A 215 8.60 13.14 -25.64
N LEU A 216 9.83 12.78 -25.26
CA LEU A 216 11.00 13.64 -25.44
C LEU A 216 11.28 13.88 -26.93
N ASN A 217 11.22 12.83 -27.75
CA ASN A 217 11.45 12.93 -29.19
C ASN A 217 10.35 13.72 -29.93
N SER A 218 9.10 13.66 -29.46
CA SER A 218 8.00 14.46 -30.02
C SER A 218 8.00 15.92 -29.53
N GLY A 219 8.77 16.24 -28.49
CA GLY A 219 8.77 17.56 -27.85
C GLY A 219 7.53 17.82 -26.98
N GLU A 220 6.79 16.77 -26.61
CA GLU A 220 5.62 16.88 -25.73
C GLU A 220 5.99 17.07 -24.25
N ILE A 221 7.22 16.67 -23.88
CA ILE A 221 7.85 16.93 -22.58
C ILE A 221 9.30 17.38 -22.80
N GLU A 222 9.83 18.12 -21.83
CA GLU A 222 11.26 18.41 -21.69
C GLU A 222 11.79 17.72 -20.43
N ARG A 223 13.11 17.54 -20.33
CA ARG A 223 13.69 16.96 -19.12
C ARG A 223 13.50 17.90 -17.94
N LYS A 224 12.97 17.38 -16.84
CA LYS A 224 12.71 18.16 -15.62
C LYS A 224 13.95 18.17 -14.74
N SER A 225 14.41 19.34 -14.29
CA SER A 225 15.54 19.44 -13.35
C SER A 225 15.16 18.91 -11.95
N VAL A 226 15.97 18.00 -11.40
CA VAL A 226 15.66 17.30 -10.14
C VAL A 226 16.79 17.39 -9.13
N TYR A 227 16.48 17.73 -7.89
CA TYR A 227 17.38 17.50 -6.75
C TYR A 227 17.05 16.17 -6.07
N ILE A 228 18.03 15.28 -6.04
CA ILE A 228 17.87 13.93 -5.47
C ILE A 228 18.67 13.87 -4.16
N GLU A 229 18.03 13.54 -3.05
CA GLU A 229 18.70 13.48 -1.75
C GLU A 229 18.22 12.29 -0.91
N PRO A 230 19.11 11.39 -0.47
CA PRO A 230 18.80 10.49 0.63
C PRO A 230 18.71 11.27 1.95
N LEU A 231 17.53 11.28 2.58
CA LEU A 231 17.27 11.98 3.84
C LEU A 231 17.72 11.18 5.06
N GLN A 232 18.96 10.71 5.01
CA GLN A 232 19.61 9.88 6.03
C GLN A 232 20.01 10.62 7.31
N TYR A 233 20.05 11.94 7.23
CA TYR A 233 20.39 12.83 8.33
C TYR A 233 19.26 13.81 8.65
N GLY A 234 18.03 13.52 8.19
CA GLY A 234 16.89 14.44 8.30
C GLY A 234 17.17 15.82 7.71
N TRP A 235 16.62 16.86 8.33
CA TRP A 235 16.85 18.25 7.95
C TRP A 235 18.26 18.74 8.30
N GLN A 236 18.93 18.10 9.26
CA GLN A 236 20.14 18.60 9.92
C GLN A 236 21.36 18.67 8.99
N LYS A 237 21.43 17.80 7.98
CA LYS A 237 22.55 17.76 7.02
C LYS A 237 22.11 17.19 5.68
N ASN A 238 22.60 17.81 4.60
CA ASN A 238 22.35 17.30 3.24
C ASN A 238 22.97 15.92 3.03
N GLY A 239 22.16 15.03 2.46
CA GLY A 239 22.57 13.71 2.00
C GLY A 239 23.53 13.75 0.80
N THR A 240 24.00 12.57 0.39
CA THR A 240 24.82 12.46 -0.84
C THR A 240 23.89 12.37 -2.05
N SER A 241 23.82 13.42 -2.85
CA SER A 241 23.05 13.48 -4.09
C SER A 241 23.61 12.57 -5.18
N ARG A 242 22.80 12.29 -6.20
CA ARG A 242 23.06 11.34 -7.30
C ARG A 242 23.07 12.04 -8.65
N GLY A 243 24.17 11.95 -9.40
CA GLY A 243 24.22 12.37 -10.80
C GLY A 243 23.52 11.39 -11.75
N ASN A 244 23.34 11.81 -13.01
CA ASN A 244 22.59 11.05 -14.03
C ASN A 244 23.18 9.69 -14.45
N ASP A 245 24.39 9.38 -13.99
CA ASP A 245 25.13 8.16 -14.33
C ASP A 245 25.30 7.20 -13.15
N THR A 246 24.62 7.45 -12.02
CA THR A 246 24.79 6.64 -10.82
C THR A 246 23.45 6.33 -10.11
N GLU A 247 23.25 5.05 -9.78
CA GLU A 247 22.16 4.55 -8.93
C GLU A 247 20.79 5.19 -9.26
N GLN A 248 20.10 5.78 -8.27
CA GLN A 248 18.79 6.41 -8.45
C GLN A 248 18.83 7.61 -9.40
N GLY A 249 19.97 8.28 -9.54
CA GLY A 249 20.13 9.37 -10.51
C GLY A 249 20.05 8.86 -11.96
N LYS A 250 20.51 7.63 -12.22
CA LYS A 250 20.34 6.97 -13.51
C LYS A 250 18.87 6.65 -13.79
N ILE A 251 18.13 6.13 -12.80
CA ILE A 251 16.68 5.90 -12.90
C ILE A 251 15.96 7.22 -13.21
N VAL A 252 16.22 8.29 -12.43
CA VAL A 252 15.64 9.62 -12.66
C VAL A 252 15.90 10.11 -14.08
N TYR A 253 17.13 9.95 -14.58
CA TYR A 253 17.47 10.30 -15.95
C TYR A 253 16.68 9.49 -16.99
N LEU A 254 16.55 8.17 -16.81
CA LEU A 254 15.76 7.33 -17.71
C LEU A 254 14.25 7.64 -17.65
N CYS A 255 13.77 8.16 -16.52
CA CYS A 255 12.38 8.59 -16.34
C CYS A 255 12.08 10.00 -16.87
N GLY A 256 13.07 10.67 -17.47
CA GLY A 256 12.92 12.00 -18.06
C GLY A 256 13.33 13.15 -17.14
N GLY A 257 13.93 12.87 -15.99
CA GLY A 257 14.58 13.89 -15.17
C GLY A 257 15.97 14.27 -15.66
N ASP A 258 16.53 15.31 -15.05
CA ASP A 258 17.92 15.75 -15.17
C ASP A 258 18.42 16.18 -13.78
N SER A 259 19.30 15.39 -13.18
CA SER A 259 19.81 15.68 -11.84
C SER A 259 20.62 16.96 -11.82
N ILE A 260 20.36 17.81 -10.82
CA ILE A 260 21.18 18.99 -10.58
C ILE A 260 22.55 18.64 -9.99
N SER A 261 22.79 17.40 -9.56
CA SER A 261 24.10 16.95 -9.12
C SER A 261 25.01 16.70 -10.33
N PRO A 262 26.31 17.01 -10.24
CA PRO A 262 27.29 16.43 -11.16
C PRO A 262 27.19 14.90 -11.18
N ASN A 263 27.70 14.30 -12.26
CA ASN A 263 27.89 12.85 -12.37
C ASN A 263 28.60 12.27 -11.13
N GLY A 264 28.22 11.06 -10.76
CA GLY A 264 28.63 10.41 -9.52
C GLY A 264 27.90 10.91 -8.26
N ASN A 265 28.52 10.69 -7.11
CA ASN A 265 27.95 10.91 -5.79
C ASN A 265 28.51 12.20 -5.17
N ASN A 266 27.66 13.19 -4.89
CA ASN A 266 28.10 14.52 -4.44
C ASN A 266 27.20 15.05 -3.31
N VAL A 267 27.79 15.63 -2.26
CA VAL A 267 27.01 16.42 -1.28
C VAL A 267 26.93 17.85 -1.81
N LEU A 268 25.71 18.32 -2.08
CA LEU A 268 25.47 19.70 -2.53
C LEU A 268 25.20 20.59 -1.31
N ASP A 269 25.74 21.81 -1.31
CA ASP A 269 25.42 22.82 -0.31
C ASP A 269 24.11 23.55 -0.65
N ASP A 270 23.47 24.14 0.35
CA ASP A 270 22.18 24.82 0.19
C ASP A 270 22.22 25.99 -0.79
N ILE A 271 23.34 26.74 -0.85
CA ILE A 271 23.47 27.87 -1.78
C ILE A 271 23.46 27.34 -3.22
N THR A 272 24.15 26.24 -3.49
CA THR A 272 24.13 25.57 -4.79
C THR A 272 22.73 25.09 -5.15
N ILE A 273 22.00 24.47 -4.22
CA ILE A 273 20.64 23.97 -4.45
C ILE A 273 19.68 25.13 -4.75
N LEU A 274 19.70 26.18 -3.92
CA LEU A 274 18.89 27.38 -4.09
C LEU A 274 19.20 28.13 -5.38
N ALA A 275 20.47 28.19 -5.78
CA ALA A 275 20.88 28.85 -7.02
C ALA A 275 20.46 28.07 -8.28
N LYS A 276 20.38 26.75 -8.20
CA LYS A 276 19.92 25.89 -9.31
C LYS A 276 18.40 25.81 -9.41
N ASP A 277 17.69 26.05 -8.31
CA ASP A 277 16.21 26.10 -8.22
C ASP A 277 15.53 24.95 -9.00
N PRO A 278 15.74 23.69 -8.56
CA PRO A 278 15.22 22.52 -9.28
C PRO A 278 13.69 22.57 -9.40
N GLU A 279 13.18 22.06 -10.51
CA GLU A 279 11.74 21.97 -10.75
C GLU A 279 11.05 20.88 -9.92
N ALA A 280 11.80 19.88 -9.45
CA ALA A 280 11.34 18.83 -8.55
C ALA A 280 12.42 18.45 -7.52
N ILE A 281 11.98 17.97 -6.36
CA ILE A 281 12.84 17.35 -5.35
C ILE A 281 12.40 15.89 -5.19
N LEU A 282 13.36 14.97 -5.18
CA LEU A 282 13.16 13.56 -4.92
C LEU A 282 13.97 13.15 -3.68
N PHE A 283 13.27 12.95 -2.56
CA PHE A 283 13.88 12.41 -1.35
C PHE A 283 13.91 10.88 -1.38
N LEU A 284 15.00 10.29 -0.89
CA LEU A 284 15.14 8.85 -0.78
C LEU A 284 15.07 8.42 0.68
N GLY A 285 14.13 7.53 1.00
CA GLY A 285 13.89 7.03 2.35
C GLY A 285 14.21 5.55 2.52
N THR A 286 14.65 5.12 3.70
CA THR A 286 14.86 3.71 4.06
C THR A 286 15.05 3.63 5.57
N LYS A 287 15.05 2.43 6.18
CA LYS A 287 15.51 2.27 7.57
C LYS A 287 17.04 2.43 7.67
N TRP A 288 17.51 3.52 8.28
CA TRP A 288 18.93 3.73 8.61
C TRP A 288 19.21 3.33 10.06
N ALA A 289 20.40 2.82 10.36
CA ALA A 289 20.75 2.37 11.71
C ALA A 289 21.10 3.50 12.70
N SER A 290 21.06 4.78 12.28
CA SER A 290 21.84 5.85 12.93
C SER A 290 21.09 6.92 13.74
N ASN A 291 19.76 7.08 13.65
CA ASN A 291 18.90 7.97 14.50
C ASN A 291 17.41 7.79 14.14
N ASP A 292 16.47 8.54 14.74
CA ASP A 292 15.03 8.50 14.40
C ASP A 292 14.56 9.63 13.47
N ASP A 293 15.47 10.52 13.04
CA ASP A 293 15.13 11.72 12.25
C ASP A 293 15.26 11.52 10.73
N PHE A 294 15.58 10.30 10.28
CA PHE A 294 15.70 9.99 8.85
C PHE A 294 14.34 9.69 8.23
N LEU A 295 14.23 9.87 6.90
CA LEU A 295 13.02 9.51 6.17
C LEU A 295 12.86 7.99 6.11
N LYS A 296 11.86 7.45 6.81
CA LYS A 296 11.52 6.02 6.82
C LYS A 296 10.56 5.72 5.65
N LEU A 297 11.02 4.91 4.70
CA LEU A 297 10.20 4.30 3.66
C LEU A 297 10.58 2.81 3.56
N GLY A 298 9.68 1.98 3.03
CA GLY A 298 9.74 0.53 3.09
C GLY A 298 8.73 -0.02 4.10
N PHE A 299 9.00 -1.21 4.63
CA PHE A 299 8.06 -1.93 5.51
C PHE A 299 7.73 -1.21 6.83
N GLU A 300 8.59 -0.31 7.29
CA GLU A 300 8.39 0.49 8.51
C GLU A 300 8.06 1.96 8.21
N GLY A 301 7.77 2.31 6.96
CA GLY A 301 7.37 3.67 6.58
C GLY A 301 5.90 3.94 6.91
N SER A 302 5.59 5.17 7.33
CA SER A 302 4.22 5.69 7.46
C SER A 302 4.12 7.11 6.88
N GLU A 303 2.92 7.51 6.45
CA GLU A 303 2.71 8.81 5.81
C GLU A 303 2.96 9.96 6.79
N SER A 304 2.46 9.88 8.01
CA SER A 304 2.69 10.85 9.08
C SER A 304 4.17 11.07 9.39
N GLU A 305 4.97 9.99 9.42
CA GLU A 305 6.41 10.11 9.66
C GLU A 305 7.13 10.74 8.47
N ALA A 306 6.77 10.34 7.25
CA ALA A 306 7.30 10.92 6.03
C ALA A 306 6.98 12.42 5.96
N GLU A 307 5.74 12.80 6.24
CA GLU A 307 5.27 14.19 6.29
C GLU A 307 6.07 14.99 7.32
N ARG A 308 6.17 14.50 8.56
CA ARG A 308 6.90 15.17 9.64
C ARG A 308 8.37 15.40 9.28
N VAL A 309 9.05 14.38 8.76
CA VAL A 309 10.47 14.47 8.41
C VAL A 309 10.67 15.41 7.24
N ILE A 310 9.85 15.33 6.19
CA ILE A 310 9.98 16.19 5.01
C ILE A 310 9.63 17.64 5.34
N GLN A 311 8.55 17.89 6.09
CA GLN A 311 8.19 19.24 6.57
C GLN A 311 9.34 19.86 7.37
N SER A 312 10.02 19.07 8.22
CA SER A 312 11.16 19.56 8.99
C SER A 312 12.32 20.07 8.12
N VAL A 313 12.48 19.55 6.89
CA VAL A 313 13.46 20.08 5.92
C VAL A 313 13.12 21.51 5.56
N PHE A 314 11.86 21.78 5.21
CA PHE A 314 11.42 23.12 4.79
C PHE A 314 11.32 24.11 5.95
N ASP A 315 11.00 23.62 7.16
CA ASP A 315 10.96 24.46 8.36
C ASP A 315 12.36 24.93 8.81
N ASN A 316 13.40 24.14 8.55
CA ASN A 316 14.73 24.37 9.12
C ASN A 316 15.83 24.70 8.10
N ARG A 317 15.68 24.33 6.82
CA ARG A 317 16.65 24.69 5.77
C ARG A 317 16.25 26.02 5.13
N ASN A 318 16.92 27.08 5.58
CA ASN A 318 16.59 28.45 5.21
C ASN A 318 16.54 28.68 3.68
N GLY A 319 15.39 29.16 3.20
CA GLY A 319 15.14 29.47 1.79
C GLY A 319 14.58 28.33 0.96
N TYR A 320 14.47 27.11 1.49
CA TYR A 320 13.88 25.98 0.74
C TYR A 320 12.39 26.20 0.44
N ASP A 321 11.67 26.92 1.30
CA ASP A 321 10.30 27.41 1.07
C ASP A 321 10.18 28.33 -0.16
N GLN A 322 11.31 28.87 -0.64
CA GLN A 322 11.36 29.72 -1.82
C GLN A 322 11.55 28.96 -3.14
N LEU A 323 11.94 27.68 -3.10
CA LEU A 323 12.16 26.85 -4.28
C LEU A 323 10.87 26.65 -5.08
N GLN A 324 10.99 26.62 -6.41
CA GLN A 324 9.83 26.35 -7.28
C GLN A 324 9.24 24.96 -7.02
N ALA A 325 10.09 23.96 -6.76
CA ALA A 325 9.62 22.62 -6.41
C ALA A 325 8.67 22.63 -5.20
N TYR A 326 8.99 23.41 -4.14
CA TYR A 326 8.14 23.52 -2.95
C TYR A 326 6.83 24.24 -3.27
N LYS A 327 6.91 25.43 -3.87
CA LYS A 327 5.74 26.26 -4.23
C LYS A 327 4.76 25.58 -5.18
N ASN A 328 5.26 24.69 -6.04
CA ASN A 328 4.46 23.95 -7.00
C ASN A 328 4.03 22.55 -6.50
N GLY A 329 4.42 22.15 -5.29
CA GLY A 329 4.10 20.83 -4.73
C GLY A 329 4.80 19.66 -5.44
N ASN A 330 5.96 19.89 -6.07
CA ASN A 330 6.76 18.87 -6.75
C ASN A 330 7.82 18.27 -5.81
N ILE A 331 7.39 17.82 -4.63
CA ILE A 331 8.23 17.19 -3.62
C ILE A 331 7.83 15.72 -3.50
N HIS A 332 8.70 14.83 -3.95
CA HIS A 332 8.42 13.41 -4.10
C HIS A 332 9.39 12.60 -3.25
N SER A 333 8.99 11.40 -2.86
CA SER A 333 9.83 10.51 -2.07
C SER A 333 9.64 9.06 -2.49
N VAL A 334 10.74 8.34 -2.61
CA VAL A 334 10.74 6.92 -2.99
C VAL A 334 11.68 6.12 -2.09
N GLY A 335 11.29 4.88 -1.79
CA GLY A 335 12.14 3.95 -1.06
C GLY A 335 13.52 3.82 -1.73
N PHE A 336 14.59 4.13 -1.02
CA PHE A 336 15.98 4.00 -1.46
C PHE A 336 16.28 2.58 -1.95
N ILE A 337 15.58 1.60 -1.39
CA ILE A 337 15.71 0.16 -1.67
C ILE A 337 15.05 -0.24 -2.99
N LEU A 338 14.17 0.59 -3.57
CA LEU A 338 13.58 0.42 -4.90
C LEU A 338 14.56 0.89 -5.99
N SER A 339 15.81 0.48 -5.88
CA SER A 339 16.83 0.71 -6.90
C SER A 339 17.75 -0.49 -6.97
N ARG A 340 18.23 -0.79 -8.16
CA ARG A 340 19.26 -1.80 -8.40
C ARG A 340 18.83 -3.21 -7.97
N ASP A 341 17.53 -3.50 -7.94
CA ASP A 341 16.97 -4.78 -7.48
C ASP A 341 15.72 -5.08 -8.32
N VAL A 342 15.28 -6.34 -8.37
CA VAL A 342 14.21 -6.80 -9.30
C VAL A 342 12.86 -6.07 -9.15
N TRP A 343 12.65 -5.30 -8.08
CA TRP A 343 11.47 -4.46 -7.85
C TRP A 343 11.66 -2.98 -8.23
N ASP A 344 12.81 -2.57 -8.77
CA ASP A 344 13.10 -1.17 -9.10
C ASP A 344 12.23 -0.62 -10.25
N PHE A 345 11.57 -1.50 -11.01
CA PHE A 345 10.55 -1.11 -11.99
C PHE A 345 9.48 -0.18 -11.39
N ALA A 346 9.14 -0.35 -10.11
CA ALA A 346 8.15 0.47 -9.44
C ALA A 346 8.67 1.90 -9.19
N ALA A 347 9.99 2.08 -8.99
CA ALA A 347 10.60 3.40 -8.96
C ALA A 347 10.61 4.06 -10.35
N PHE A 348 10.81 3.30 -11.43
CA PHE A 348 10.68 3.83 -12.79
C PHE A 348 9.26 4.39 -13.02
N GLU A 349 8.24 3.61 -12.68
CA GLU A 349 6.83 3.98 -12.85
C GLU A 349 6.44 5.19 -11.98
N TYR A 350 6.84 5.18 -10.69
CA TYR A 350 6.59 6.29 -9.78
C TYR A 350 7.28 7.58 -10.23
N VAL A 351 8.61 7.55 -10.39
CA VAL A 351 9.39 8.75 -10.72
C VAL A 351 8.89 9.38 -12.03
N SER A 352 8.62 8.58 -13.07
CA SER A 352 8.15 9.13 -14.33
C SER A 352 6.74 9.73 -14.23
N SER A 353 5.83 9.09 -13.49
CA SER A 353 4.48 9.60 -13.23
C SER A 353 4.50 10.90 -12.43
N SER A 354 5.36 10.98 -11.40
CA SER A 354 5.51 12.15 -10.54
C SER A 354 6.17 13.33 -11.27
N LEU A 355 7.16 13.08 -12.13
CA LEU A 355 7.79 14.16 -12.91
C LEU A 355 6.85 14.72 -13.99
N PHE A 356 5.91 13.94 -14.53
CA PHE A 356 5.07 14.36 -15.66
C PHE A 356 3.57 14.05 -15.46
N PRO A 357 2.94 14.60 -14.41
CA PRO A 357 1.53 14.35 -14.13
C PRO A 357 0.64 14.74 -15.31
N GLY A 358 -0.31 13.87 -15.66
CA GLY A 358 -1.23 14.06 -16.80
C GLY A 358 -0.64 13.74 -18.19
N LYS A 359 0.68 13.52 -18.30
CA LYS A 359 1.34 13.05 -19.54
C LYS A 359 1.79 11.61 -19.44
N ILE A 360 2.26 11.22 -18.26
CA ILE A 360 2.67 9.87 -17.92
C ILE A 360 1.92 9.46 -16.65
N SER A 361 1.38 8.26 -16.65
CA SER A 361 0.62 7.72 -15.53
C SER A 361 0.75 6.19 -15.53
N PHE A 362 1.32 5.67 -14.46
CA PHE A 362 1.45 4.25 -14.16
C PHE A 362 0.86 3.99 -12.77
N ASP A 363 0.35 2.77 -12.56
CA ASP A 363 -0.22 2.33 -11.28
C ASP A 363 0.86 1.61 -10.45
N TYR A 364 1.92 2.37 -10.12
CA TYR A 364 3.17 1.86 -9.54
C TYR A 364 2.96 1.09 -8.23
N GLU A 365 2.03 1.52 -7.39
CA GLU A 365 1.77 0.88 -6.10
C GLU A 365 1.04 -0.45 -6.28
N LYS A 366 0.03 -0.48 -7.17
CA LYS A 366 -0.65 -1.72 -7.53
C LYS A 366 0.30 -2.72 -8.17
N ASP A 367 1.18 -2.27 -9.06
CA ASP A 367 2.13 -3.13 -9.74
C ASP A 367 3.21 -3.67 -8.79
N LEU A 368 3.60 -2.89 -7.78
CA LEU A 368 4.45 -3.37 -6.69
C LEU A 368 3.71 -4.39 -5.80
N LYS A 369 2.48 -4.11 -5.39
CA LYS A 369 1.61 -5.05 -4.63
C LYS A 369 1.41 -6.37 -5.39
N GLU A 370 1.20 -6.30 -6.69
CA GLU A 370 1.10 -7.47 -7.56
C GLU A 370 2.42 -8.26 -7.59
N PHE A 371 3.56 -7.58 -7.70
CA PHE A 371 4.87 -8.23 -7.68
C PHE A 371 5.10 -9.01 -6.37
N PHE A 372 4.80 -8.38 -5.23
CA PHE A 372 4.87 -9.04 -3.93
C PHE A 372 3.95 -10.26 -3.86
N THR A 373 2.68 -10.09 -4.22
CA THR A 373 1.67 -11.16 -4.20
C THR A 373 2.06 -12.35 -5.08
N ARG A 374 2.64 -12.10 -6.25
CA ARG A 374 2.96 -13.15 -7.24
C ARG A 374 4.29 -13.83 -6.97
N PHE A 375 5.29 -13.08 -6.49
CA PHE A 375 6.67 -13.52 -6.53
C PHE A 375 7.37 -13.55 -5.17
N MET A 376 7.05 -12.66 -4.25
CA MET A 376 7.78 -12.55 -2.98
C MET A 376 7.25 -13.52 -1.91
N PRO A 377 8.12 -14.02 -1.01
CA PRO A 377 7.71 -14.86 0.12
C PRO A 377 7.25 -14.03 1.35
N VAL A 378 6.98 -12.75 1.14
CA VAL A 378 6.56 -11.82 2.19
C VAL A 378 5.42 -10.96 1.66
N GLU A 379 4.52 -10.54 2.53
CA GLU A 379 3.41 -9.68 2.18
C GLU A 379 3.89 -8.25 1.88
N TYR A 380 3.17 -7.55 0.99
CA TYR A 380 3.39 -6.13 0.76
C TYR A 380 2.84 -5.35 1.96
N ASP A 381 3.67 -4.49 2.56
CA ASP A 381 3.29 -3.64 3.68
C ASP A 381 4.16 -2.38 3.75
N GLY A 382 3.75 -1.39 4.54
CA GLY A 382 4.45 -0.13 4.77
C GLY A 382 4.32 0.90 3.64
N LEU A 383 5.11 1.97 3.71
CA LEU A 383 5.06 3.10 2.78
C LEU A 383 6.29 3.13 1.86
N TRP A 384 6.08 2.97 0.55
CA TRP A 384 7.16 2.87 -0.44
C TRP A 384 7.37 4.13 -1.27
N PHE A 385 6.32 4.95 -1.39
CA PHE A 385 6.25 6.18 -2.17
C PHE A 385 5.51 7.23 -1.36
N TYR A 386 5.90 8.50 -1.46
CA TYR A 386 5.21 9.58 -0.77
C TYR A 386 5.36 10.91 -1.50
N ASP A 387 4.24 11.52 -1.88
CA ASP A 387 4.19 12.85 -2.45
C ASP A 387 3.87 13.86 -1.34
N PHE A 388 4.85 14.68 -0.99
CA PHE A 388 4.68 15.71 0.02
C PHE A 388 3.91 16.89 -0.56
N LYS A 389 2.92 17.35 0.20
CA LYS A 389 2.16 18.57 -0.10
C LYS A 389 2.26 19.49 1.08
N GLU A 390 2.53 20.76 0.82
CA GLU A 390 2.44 21.78 1.85
C GLU A 390 1.01 21.84 2.41
N ASP A 391 0.94 21.93 3.73
CA ASP A 391 -0.30 22.22 4.45
C ASP A 391 -0.99 23.44 3.83
N SER A 392 -2.15 23.22 3.24
CA SER A 392 -2.93 24.28 2.59
C SER A 392 -4.28 24.46 3.26
N ALA A 393 -4.81 25.68 3.22
CA ALA A 393 -6.08 25.98 3.85
C ALA A 393 -7.21 25.09 3.29
N VAL A 394 -7.96 24.47 4.20
CA VAL A 394 -9.05 23.55 3.88
C VAL A 394 -10.39 24.24 4.12
N THR A 395 -11.24 24.25 3.09
CA THR A 395 -12.64 24.69 3.19
C THR A 395 -13.57 23.52 2.91
N ILE A 396 -14.50 23.26 3.83
CA ILE A 396 -15.58 22.27 3.65
C ILE A 396 -16.94 22.88 3.99
N THR A 397 -18.00 22.32 3.41
CA THR A 397 -19.39 22.53 3.85
C THR A 397 -19.94 21.20 4.31
N ASP A 398 -20.28 21.10 5.59
CA ASP A 398 -20.71 19.86 6.23
C ASP A 398 -22.13 19.43 5.82
N ALA A 399 -22.58 18.28 6.32
CA ALA A 399 -23.91 17.74 6.00
C ALA A 399 -25.08 18.57 6.58
N ASP A 400 -24.80 19.52 7.47
CA ASP A 400 -25.77 20.49 7.98
C ASP A 400 -25.79 21.80 7.16
N GLY A 401 -24.95 21.89 6.12
CA GLY A 401 -24.82 23.06 5.28
C GLY A 401 -23.94 24.17 5.88
N LYS A 402 -23.17 23.88 6.94
CA LYS A 402 -22.27 24.86 7.56
C LYS A 402 -20.87 24.77 6.96
N THR A 403 -20.31 25.92 6.61
CA THR A 403 -18.95 26.03 6.05
C THR A 403 -17.91 26.26 7.15
N TYR A 404 -16.78 25.56 7.05
CA TYR A 404 -15.63 25.68 7.92
C TYR A 404 -14.39 25.96 7.10
N ASN A 405 -13.50 26.79 7.64
CA ASN A 405 -12.20 27.09 7.07
C ASN A 405 -11.14 26.74 8.12
N PHE A 406 -10.18 25.93 7.74
CA PHE A 406 -9.01 25.58 8.54
C PHE A 406 -7.79 26.06 7.78
N ASP A 407 -6.79 26.60 8.50
CA ASP A 407 -5.57 27.10 7.86
C ASP A 407 -4.72 25.96 7.26
N LYS A 408 -5.00 24.72 7.69
CA LYS A 408 -4.38 23.49 7.22
C LYS A 408 -5.28 22.26 7.48
N PRO A 409 -4.96 21.08 6.92
CA PRO A 409 -5.59 19.82 7.32
C PRO A 409 -5.57 19.58 8.84
N LEU A 410 -6.57 18.83 9.30
CA LEU A 410 -6.74 18.45 10.69
C LEU A 410 -5.73 17.35 11.04
N ASP A 411 -5.03 17.57 12.15
CA ASP A 411 -4.16 16.59 12.77
C ASP A 411 -4.96 15.82 13.83
N LYS A 412 -5.59 16.49 14.80
CA LYS A 412 -6.18 15.83 15.98
C LYS A 412 -7.67 16.07 16.13
N VAL A 413 -8.46 15.00 16.09
CA VAL A 413 -9.92 15.05 16.22
C VAL A 413 -10.47 14.12 17.31
N VAL A 414 -11.69 14.41 17.74
CA VAL A 414 -12.51 13.49 18.54
C VAL A 414 -13.71 13.04 17.70
N LEU A 415 -13.98 11.74 17.68
CA LEU A 415 -15.13 11.19 16.97
C LEU A 415 -16.33 10.98 17.90
N GLY A 416 -17.50 11.37 17.41
CA GLY A 416 -18.80 11.08 17.99
C GLY A 416 -19.62 10.13 17.12
N TYR A 417 -20.48 9.33 17.76
CA TYR A 417 -21.35 8.36 17.10
C TYR A 417 -20.57 7.39 16.19
N SER A 418 -19.51 6.76 16.67
CA SER A 418 -18.54 5.98 15.88
C SER A 418 -19.06 4.63 15.35
N ARG A 419 -20.37 4.37 15.41
CA ARG A 419 -21.01 3.14 14.92
C ARG A 419 -21.58 3.32 13.49
N SER A 420 -22.47 2.42 13.05
CA SER A 420 -23.16 2.54 11.74
C SER A 420 -23.70 3.95 11.47
N GLY A 421 -23.28 4.52 10.34
CA GLY A 421 -23.66 5.87 9.91
C GLY A 421 -22.81 7.00 10.49
N GLY A 422 -21.81 6.66 11.31
CA GLY A 422 -20.81 7.56 11.88
C GLY A 422 -19.53 7.69 11.07
N PRO A 423 -18.62 8.57 11.49
CA PRO A 423 -17.43 8.91 10.70
C PRO A 423 -16.34 7.85 10.74
N PHE A 424 -16.34 6.99 11.76
CA PHE A 424 -15.23 6.09 12.05
C PHE A 424 -14.84 5.19 10.88
N THR A 425 -15.78 4.43 10.31
CA THR A 425 -15.45 3.45 9.26
C THR A 425 -14.94 4.14 7.99
N THR A 426 -15.52 5.28 7.61
CA THR A 426 -15.02 6.03 6.45
C THR A 426 -13.64 6.61 6.74
N LEU A 427 -13.46 7.20 7.92
CA LEU A 427 -12.18 7.79 8.27
C LEU A 427 -11.07 6.72 8.34
N ALA A 428 -11.38 5.53 8.87
CA ALA A 428 -10.48 4.39 8.81
C ALA A 428 -10.14 3.97 7.37
N ALA A 429 -11.11 4.01 6.45
CA ALA A 429 -10.85 3.70 5.03
C ALA A 429 -10.01 4.77 4.30
N ILE A 430 -10.12 6.03 4.72
CA ILE A 430 -9.38 7.17 4.17
C ILE A 430 -7.95 7.23 4.73
N LEU A 431 -7.79 7.08 6.04
CA LEU A 431 -6.51 7.24 6.74
C LEU A 431 -5.69 5.95 6.83
N GLY A 432 -6.32 4.78 6.70
CA GLY A 432 -5.64 3.50 6.83
C GLY A 432 -4.88 3.39 8.17
N ASP A 433 -3.61 3.03 8.09
CA ASP A 433 -2.73 2.85 9.26
C ASP A 433 -2.41 4.15 9.98
N ASP A 434 -2.67 5.31 9.35
CA ASP A 434 -2.44 6.62 9.96
C ASP A 434 -3.58 7.07 10.88
N LEU A 435 -4.71 6.35 10.87
CA LEU A 435 -5.88 6.64 11.70
C LEU A 435 -5.54 6.94 13.18
N PRO A 436 -4.68 6.17 13.87
CA PRO A 436 -4.38 6.39 15.29
C PRO A 436 -3.68 7.72 15.56
N ASN A 437 -2.91 8.22 14.60
CA ASN A 437 -2.18 9.48 14.76
C ASN A 437 -3.14 10.67 14.76
N HIS A 438 -4.32 10.50 14.14
CA HIS A 438 -5.31 11.55 14.02
C HIS A 438 -6.42 11.54 15.08
N LEU A 439 -6.57 10.43 15.81
CA LEU A 439 -7.60 10.29 16.83
C LEU A 439 -7.04 10.55 18.23
N ILE A 440 -7.59 11.54 18.92
CA ILE A 440 -7.24 11.80 20.34
C ILE A 440 -8.37 11.41 21.31
N GLY A 441 -9.51 10.98 20.79
CA GLY A 441 -10.62 10.47 21.57
C GLY A 441 -11.75 9.94 20.70
N ILE A 442 -12.52 9.00 21.25
CA ILE A 442 -13.61 8.33 20.54
C ILE A 442 -14.78 8.10 21.50
N ASP A 443 -16.00 8.16 20.99
CA ASP A 443 -17.18 7.80 21.76
C ASP A 443 -17.30 6.28 21.99
N ASN A 444 -18.13 5.87 22.93
CA ASN A 444 -18.26 4.48 23.33
C ASN A 444 -19.18 3.64 22.42
N SER A 445 -19.60 4.18 21.28
CA SER A 445 -20.57 3.53 20.39
C SER A 445 -20.02 2.26 19.74
N LEU A 446 -18.73 2.23 19.38
CA LEU A 446 -18.10 1.02 18.85
C LEU A 446 -18.04 -0.07 19.90
N TYR A 447 -17.42 0.21 21.04
CA TYR A 447 -17.30 -0.73 22.15
C TYR A 447 -18.68 -1.29 22.57
N LYS A 448 -19.70 -0.44 22.76
CA LYS A 448 -21.00 -0.89 23.26
C LYS A 448 -21.84 -1.65 22.23
N PHE A 449 -21.81 -1.24 20.96
CA PHE A 449 -22.78 -1.71 19.95
C PHE A 449 -22.15 -2.47 18.79
N ARG A 450 -20.81 -2.50 18.71
CA ARG A 450 -20.00 -3.12 17.63
C ARG A 450 -18.70 -3.69 18.19
N GLN A 451 -18.82 -4.51 19.24
CA GLN A 451 -17.68 -5.09 19.94
C GLN A 451 -16.77 -5.89 19.01
N ASP A 452 -17.35 -6.61 18.04
CA ASP A 452 -16.63 -7.34 16.99
C ASP A 452 -15.71 -6.42 16.17
N VAL A 453 -16.22 -5.27 15.73
CA VAL A 453 -15.41 -4.27 15.02
C VAL A 453 -14.38 -3.66 15.96
N TYR A 454 -14.77 -3.30 17.18
CA TYR A 454 -13.86 -2.71 18.17
C TYR A 454 -12.67 -3.62 18.48
N ASP A 455 -12.91 -4.92 18.70
CA ASP A 455 -11.88 -5.92 19.00
C ASP A 455 -10.86 -6.03 17.87
N VAL A 456 -11.33 -6.09 16.60
CA VAL A 456 -10.44 -6.13 15.43
C VAL A 456 -9.51 -4.93 15.38
N PHE A 457 -10.04 -3.71 15.60
CA PHE A 457 -9.21 -2.51 15.61
C PHE A 457 -8.26 -2.47 16.82
N CYS A 458 -8.67 -2.94 17.99
CA CYS A 458 -7.77 -3.05 19.13
C CYS A 458 -6.59 -4.01 18.90
N ASP A 459 -6.82 -5.08 18.14
CA ASP A 459 -5.79 -6.09 17.85
C ASP A 459 -4.87 -5.65 16.71
N GLN A 460 -5.42 -5.03 15.67
CA GLN A 460 -4.69 -4.71 14.44
C GLN A 460 -4.11 -3.30 14.40
N VAL A 461 -4.68 -2.35 15.15
CA VAL A 461 -4.32 -0.95 15.07
C VAL A 461 -3.61 -0.50 16.36
N PRO A 462 -2.28 -0.28 16.33
CA PRO A 462 -1.50 0.11 17.49
C PRO A 462 -2.07 1.36 18.19
N GLY A 463 -2.17 1.31 19.52
CA GLY A 463 -2.67 2.42 20.34
C GLY A 463 -4.20 2.65 20.27
N PHE A 464 -4.94 1.97 19.40
CA PHE A 464 -6.39 2.17 19.28
C PHE A 464 -7.14 1.86 20.58
N LYS A 465 -6.73 0.80 21.28
CA LYS A 465 -7.27 0.40 22.59
C LYS A 465 -7.08 1.47 23.67
N ASP A 466 -6.05 2.30 23.54
CA ASP A 466 -5.68 3.31 24.53
C ASP A 466 -6.40 4.66 24.31
N LEU A 467 -7.18 4.79 23.22
CA LEU A 467 -7.92 6.02 22.91
C LEU A 467 -8.90 6.39 24.03
N PRO A 468 -8.84 7.65 24.52
CA PRO A 468 -9.76 8.13 25.54
C PRO A 468 -11.24 8.04 25.12
N GLN A 469 -12.04 7.33 25.91
CA GLN A 469 -13.49 7.26 25.73
C GLN A 469 -14.18 8.54 26.23
N VAL A 470 -15.04 9.17 25.42
CA VAL A 470 -15.68 10.48 25.73
C VAL A 470 -17.17 10.41 26.06
N GLY A 471 -17.67 9.23 26.40
CA GLY A 471 -19.11 8.99 26.55
C GLY A 471 -19.76 8.72 25.19
N GLY A 472 -21.04 9.03 25.03
CA GLY A 472 -21.79 8.72 23.80
C GLY A 472 -23.13 8.08 24.07
N ILE A 473 -23.77 7.49 23.05
CA ILE A 473 -25.11 6.91 23.18
C ILE A 473 -25.22 5.91 24.33
N GLY A 474 -26.31 6.02 25.08
CA GLY A 474 -26.56 5.19 26.26
C GLY A 474 -25.63 5.53 27.44
N SER A 475 -25.10 6.75 27.48
CA SER A 475 -24.34 7.35 28.58
C SER A 475 -24.34 8.88 28.41
N ASP A 476 -23.91 9.62 29.43
CA ASP A 476 -23.68 11.05 29.29
C ASP A 476 -22.41 11.32 28.46
N TRP A 477 -22.44 12.39 27.65
CA TRP A 477 -21.24 12.89 26.98
C TRP A 477 -20.32 13.59 27.99
N ASP A 478 -19.03 13.27 27.96
CA ASP A 478 -18.02 13.97 28.77
C ASP A 478 -17.43 15.15 27.99
N THR A 479 -18.25 16.19 27.77
CA THR A 479 -17.84 17.38 27.01
C THR A 479 -16.62 18.07 27.63
N LYS A 480 -16.47 18.03 28.96
CA LYS A 480 -15.30 18.60 29.65
C LYS A 480 -14.01 17.86 29.27
N LYS A 481 -14.08 16.54 29.18
CA LYS A 481 -12.95 15.72 28.71
C LYS A 481 -12.62 16.04 27.26
N ILE A 482 -13.62 16.17 26.37
CA ILE A 482 -13.40 16.59 24.97
C ILE A 482 -12.67 17.93 24.92
N ILE A 483 -13.14 18.94 25.67
CA ILE A 483 -12.51 20.27 25.72
C ILE A 483 -11.06 20.20 26.22
N THR A 484 -10.80 19.38 27.24
CA THR A 484 -9.46 19.23 27.84
C THR A 484 -8.46 18.63 26.85
N MET A 485 -8.92 17.79 25.92
CA MET A 485 -8.09 17.21 24.86
C MET A 485 -7.74 18.19 23.74
N GLN A 486 -8.42 19.35 23.69
CA GLN A 486 -8.19 20.41 22.69
C GLN A 486 -8.17 19.90 21.23
N PRO A 487 -9.16 19.11 20.78
CA PRO A 487 -9.23 18.70 19.38
C PRO A 487 -9.45 19.90 18.46
N GLN A 488 -8.98 19.80 17.22
CA GLN A 488 -9.28 20.79 16.18
C GLN A 488 -10.74 20.70 15.70
N ALA A 489 -11.37 19.53 15.80
CA ALA A 489 -12.79 19.34 15.51
C ALA A 489 -13.38 18.15 16.28
N PHE A 490 -14.69 18.21 16.53
CA PHE A 490 -15.52 17.08 16.91
C PHE A 490 -16.34 16.63 15.69
N ILE A 491 -16.09 15.43 15.18
CA ILE A 491 -16.73 14.93 13.95
C ILE A 491 -17.79 13.89 14.32
N THR A 492 -19.02 14.04 13.83
CA THR A 492 -20.14 13.15 14.18
C THR A 492 -21.16 13.02 13.06
N SER A 493 -22.14 12.14 13.22
CA SER A 493 -23.21 11.94 12.23
C SER A 493 -24.33 12.97 12.35
N ILE A 494 -24.85 13.45 11.22
CA ILE A 494 -26.00 14.36 11.16
C ILE A 494 -27.26 13.71 11.78
N HIS A 495 -27.39 12.39 11.69
CA HIS A 495 -28.48 11.65 12.32
C HIS A 495 -28.45 11.72 13.84
N HIS A 496 -27.29 12.03 14.41
CA HIS A 496 -27.10 12.16 15.85
C HIS A 496 -27.17 13.62 16.35
N LYS A 497 -27.39 14.58 15.44
CA LYS A 497 -27.42 16.02 15.76
C LYS A 497 -28.37 16.37 16.91
N SER A 498 -29.59 15.83 16.91
CA SER A 498 -30.57 16.11 17.95
C SER A 498 -30.09 15.71 19.36
N THR A 499 -29.36 14.60 19.46
CA THR A 499 -28.81 14.11 20.73
C THR A 499 -27.61 14.94 21.16
N VAL A 500 -26.75 15.34 20.21
CA VAL A 500 -25.62 16.26 20.46
C VAL A 500 -26.15 17.59 21.04
N GLN A 501 -27.21 18.14 20.42
CA GLN A 501 -27.85 19.38 20.85
C GLN A 501 -28.57 19.25 22.20
N ALA A 502 -29.29 18.16 22.43
CA ALA A 502 -29.98 17.91 23.70
C ALA A 502 -29.02 17.85 24.90
N ASN A 503 -27.75 17.48 24.66
CA ASN A 503 -26.70 17.43 25.67
C ASN A 503 -25.80 18.68 25.67
N ASN A 504 -26.13 19.71 24.88
CA ASN A 504 -25.34 20.94 24.71
C ASN A 504 -23.89 20.72 24.25
N VAL A 505 -23.57 19.56 23.65
CA VAL A 505 -22.18 19.23 23.28
C VAL A 505 -21.66 20.21 22.24
N ASP A 506 -22.40 20.43 21.16
CA ASP A 506 -22.01 21.36 20.09
C ASP A 506 -21.90 22.81 20.59
N THR A 507 -22.83 23.22 21.44
CA THR A 507 -22.88 24.56 22.01
C THR A 507 -21.72 24.82 22.96
N ASP A 508 -21.37 23.85 23.80
CA ASP A 508 -20.27 23.98 24.75
C ASP A 508 -18.89 23.90 24.07
N LEU A 509 -18.74 23.07 23.05
CA LEU A 509 -17.54 23.02 22.22
C LEU A 509 -17.34 24.32 21.42
N ALA A 510 -18.40 24.89 20.87
CA ALA A 510 -18.34 26.15 20.13
C ALA A 510 -17.87 27.33 21.00
N LYS A 511 -18.19 27.35 22.31
CA LYS A 511 -17.74 28.40 23.26
C LYS A 511 -16.23 28.46 23.41
N VAL A 512 -15.53 27.35 23.18
CA VAL A 512 -14.07 27.25 23.26
C VAL A 512 -13.41 27.16 21.88
N GLY A 513 -14.16 27.40 20.81
CA GLY A 513 -13.64 27.42 19.44
C GLY A 513 -13.49 26.05 18.78
N ILE A 514 -14.05 24.97 19.34
CA ILE A 514 -14.01 23.63 18.74
C ILE A 514 -15.26 23.44 17.85
N PRO A 515 -15.13 23.36 16.51
CA PRO A 515 -16.26 23.12 15.62
C PRO A 515 -16.79 21.69 15.76
N THR A 516 -18.12 21.53 15.69
CA THR A 516 -18.78 20.24 15.49
C THR A 516 -19.12 20.07 14.01
N ILE A 517 -18.51 19.09 13.36
CA ILE A 517 -18.67 18.82 11.92
C ILE A 517 -19.60 17.61 11.74
N TYR A 518 -20.65 17.78 10.93
CA TYR A 518 -21.61 16.72 10.64
C TYR A 518 -21.35 16.05 9.30
N ILE A 519 -21.41 14.71 9.27
CA ILE A 519 -21.38 13.90 8.06
C ILE A 519 -22.69 13.11 7.88
N SER A 520 -23.00 12.66 6.66
CA SER A 520 -24.20 11.88 6.35
C SER A 520 -23.89 10.64 5.50
N TYR A 521 -24.24 9.46 6.04
CA TYR A 521 -24.26 8.18 5.31
C TYR A 521 -25.62 7.49 5.35
N VAL A 522 -26.49 7.93 6.26
CA VAL A 522 -27.64 7.18 6.76
C VAL A 522 -28.93 7.55 6.03
N ASP A 523 -28.85 8.53 5.13
CA ASP A 523 -29.94 8.89 4.22
C ASP A 523 -30.06 7.94 3.01
N GLU A 524 -29.07 7.03 2.83
CA GLU A 524 -28.90 6.18 1.63
C GLU A 524 -28.94 7.00 0.33
N ASP A 525 -28.33 8.19 0.39
CA ASP A 525 -28.23 9.16 -0.69
C ASP A 525 -26.78 9.22 -1.17
N ILE A 526 -26.56 8.92 -2.45
CA ILE A 526 -25.23 8.81 -3.04
C ILE A 526 -24.49 10.15 -3.00
N ASP A 527 -25.19 11.26 -3.26
CA ASP A 527 -24.57 12.58 -3.34
C ASP A 527 -24.15 13.06 -1.95
N LYS A 528 -24.99 12.83 -0.93
CA LYS A 528 -24.65 13.16 0.47
C LYS A 528 -23.52 12.30 1.02
N ALA A 529 -23.51 11.00 0.70
CA ALA A 529 -22.43 10.11 1.07
C ALA A 529 -21.12 10.58 0.41
N ARG A 530 -21.14 10.85 -0.89
CA ARG A 530 -19.98 11.40 -1.63
C ARG A 530 -19.48 12.70 -1.03
N GLN A 531 -20.37 13.65 -0.72
CA GLN A 531 -19.99 14.90 -0.05
C GLN A 531 -19.29 14.63 1.30
N SER A 532 -19.81 13.69 2.08
CA SER A 532 -19.24 13.36 3.39
C SER A 532 -17.86 12.68 3.27
N ILE A 533 -17.70 11.74 2.34
CA ILE A 533 -16.41 11.08 2.06
C ILE A 533 -15.38 12.14 1.62
N THR A 534 -15.72 12.96 0.64
CA THR A 534 -14.81 13.97 0.07
C THR A 534 -14.48 15.08 1.07
N ASN A 535 -15.43 15.49 1.91
CA ASN A 535 -15.15 16.43 3.01
C ASN A 535 -14.16 15.84 4.01
N LEU A 536 -14.31 14.56 4.40
CA LEU A 536 -13.32 13.90 5.27
C LEU A 536 -11.95 13.84 4.57
N GLY A 537 -11.90 13.49 3.28
CA GLY A 537 -10.64 13.54 2.51
C GLY A 537 -9.95 14.90 2.60
N LYS A 538 -10.68 15.98 2.33
CA LYS A 538 -10.16 17.36 2.43
C LYS A 538 -9.68 17.69 3.84
N LEU A 539 -10.46 17.35 4.86
CA LEU A 539 -10.11 17.62 6.25
C LEU A 539 -8.79 16.99 6.67
N PHE A 540 -8.33 15.92 6.01
CA PHE A 540 -7.09 15.22 6.37
C PHE A 540 -6.06 15.19 5.21
N GLY A 541 -6.22 16.01 4.17
CA GLY A 541 -5.29 16.05 3.02
C GLY A 541 -5.24 14.75 2.20
N LYS A 542 -6.31 13.94 2.24
CA LYS A 542 -6.44 12.64 1.56
C LYS A 542 -7.50 12.67 0.46
N GLU A 543 -7.57 13.75 -0.32
CA GLU A 543 -8.62 13.95 -1.33
C GLU A 543 -8.63 12.86 -2.39
N ALA A 544 -7.47 12.42 -2.89
CA ALA A 544 -7.40 11.38 -3.91
C ALA A 544 -7.99 10.04 -3.41
N ARG A 545 -7.61 9.63 -2.20
CA ARG A 545 -8.13 8.42 -1.56
C ARG A 545 -9.63 8.52 -1.27
N ALA A 546 -10.08 9.67 -0.79
CA ALA A 546 -11.50 9.92 -0.56
C ALA A 546 -12.31 9.90 -1.86
N GLU A 547 -11.78 10.45 -2.95
CA GLU A 547 -12.44 10.42 -4.26
C GLU A 547 -12.55 8.98 -4.78
N GLU A 548 -11.50 8.17 -4.65
CA GLU A 548 -11.52 6.74 -5.00
C GLU A 548 -12.63 5.99 -4.23
N ILE A 549 -12.72 6.18 -2.91
CA ILE A 549 -13.74 5.55 -2.07
C ILE A 549 -15.14 6.03 -2.48
N ALA A 550 -15.28 7.33 -2.75
CA ALA A 550 -16.56 7.92 -3.14
C ALA A 550 -17.04 7.44 -4.51
N ASP A 551 -16.13 7.33 -5.48
CA ASP A 551 -16.40 6.75 -6.80
C ASP A 551 -16.78 5.29 -6.68
N TYR A 552 -16.00 4.50 -5.94
CA TYR A 552 -16.29 3.08 -5.72
C TYR A 552 -17.68 2.89 -5.11
N TYR A 553 -18.03 3.65 -4.07
CA TYR A 553 -19.34 3.59 -3.44
C TYR A 553 -20.46 3.98 -4.41
N ALA A 554 -20.31 5.12 -5.10
CA ALA A 554 -21.29 5.63 -6.04
C ALA A 554 -21.53 4.66 -7.22
N ASP A 555 -20.46 4.05 -7.74
CA ASP A 555 -20.55 3.06 -8.82
C ASP A 555 -21.31 1.80 -8.36
N LYS A 556 -20.98 1.26 -7.19
CA LYS A 556 -21.63 0.03 -6.69
C LYS A 556 -23.11 0.24 -6.38
N VAL A 557 -23.44 1.30 -5.66
CA VAL A 557 -24.83 1.61 -5.29
C VAL A 557 -25.62 2.09 -6.52
N GLY A 558 -24.99 2.92 -7.36
CA GLY A 558 -25.57 3.44 -8.60
C GLY A 558 -25.92 2.34 -9.59
N ALA A 559 -25.06 1.32 -9.76
CA ALA A 559 -25.34 0.18 -10.63
C ALA A 559 -26.60 -0.59 -10.21
N VAL A 560 -26.78 -0.84 -8.90
CA VAL A 560 -27.96 -1.54 -8.37
C VAL A 560 -29.21 -0.69 -8.53
N THR A 561 -29.17 0.55 -8.05
CA THR A 561 -30.34 1.44 -8.06
C THR A 561 -30.81 1.78 -9.47
N SER A 562 -29.89 2.02 -10.40
CA SER A 562 -30.21 2.28 -11.80
C SER A 562 -30.86 1.05 -12.47
N ALA A 563 -30.30 -0.14 -12.25
CA ALA A 563 -30.87 -1.37 -12.80
C ALA A 563 -32.29 -1.62 -12.28
N VAL A 564 -32.52 -1.47 -10.96
CA VAL A 564 -33.85 -1.62 -10.36
C VAL A 564 -34.84 -0.60 -10.94
N ASN A 565 -34.45 0.68 -11.01
CA ASN A 565 -35.32 1.74 -11.53
C ASN A 565 -35.68 1.54 -13.01
N GLU A 566 -34.74 1.06 -13.85
CA GLU A 566 -35.01 0.73 -15.25
C GLU A 566 -36.04 -0.40 -15.38
N GLN A 567 -35.88 -1.46 -14.59
CA GLN A 567 -36.80 -2.61 -14.62
C GLN A 567 -38.19 -2.25 -14.11
N LEU A 568 -38.28 -1.43 -13.05
CA LEU A 568 -39.55 -0.90 -12.55
C LEU A 568 -40.23 0.01 -13.58
N SER A 569 -39.50 0.94 -14.18
CA SER A 569 -40.05 1.90 -15.15
C SER A 569 -40.49 1.23 -16.46
N SER A 570 -39.83 0.14 -16.84
CA SER A 570 -40.23 -0.68 -18.00
C SER A 570 -41.36 -1.67 -17.69
N GLY A 571 -41.82 -1.75 -16.43
CA GLY A 571 -42.85 -2.68 -15.98
C GLY A 571 -42.43 -4.15 -16.01
N LYS A 572 -41.13 -4.43 -16.12
CA LYS A 572 -40.59 -5.81 -16.12
C LYS A 572 -40.61 -6.44 -14.73
N ILE A 573 -40.52 -5.62 -13.68
CA ILE A 573 -40.68 -6.02 -12.29
C ILE A 573 -41.65 -5.06 -11.59
N THR A 574 -42.26 -5.53 -10.51
CA THR A 574 -42.97 -4.71 -9.52
C THR A 574 -42.22 -4.76 -8.20
N ARG A 575 -42.46 -3.77 -7.34
CA ARG A 575 -41.92 -3.83 -5.97
C ARG A 575 -42.56 -5.00 -5.23
N LYS A 576 -41.75 -5.75 -4.50
CA LYS A 576 -42.24 -6.83 -3.64
C LYS A 576 -42.54 -6.29 -2.25
N SER A 577 -43.62 -6.74 -1.64
CA SER A 577 -43.87 -6.45 -0.23
C SER A 577 -42.83 -7.14 0.66
N VAL A 578 -42.24 -6.39 1.60
CA VAL A 578 -41.14 -6.87 2.45
C VAL A 578 -41.45 -6.64 3.92
N TYR A 579 -41.29 -7.69 4.73
CA TYR A 579 -41.11 -7.54 6.17
C TYR A 579 -39.62 -7.57 6.50
N LEU A 580 -39.12 -6.51 7.11
CA LEU A 580 -37.72 -6.37 7.50
C LEU A 580 -37.63 -6.22 9.01
N GLU A 581 -36.87 -7.08 9.69
CA GLU A 581 -36.74 -7.06 11.15
C GLU A 581 -35.29 -7.35 11.57
N PRO A 582 -34.65 -6.49 12.38
CA PRO A 582 -33.51 -6.88 13.18
C PRO A 582 -34.03 -7.75 14.32
N LEU A 583 -33.66 -9.02 14.36
CA LEU A 583 -34.05 -10.01 15.39
C LEU A 583 -33.43 -9.69 16.78
N GLN A 584 -33.53 -8.44 17.22
CA GLN A 584 -32.90 -7.89 18.42
C GLN A 584 -33.37 -8.53 19.73
N TYR A 585 -34.52 -9.22 19.69
CA TYR A 585 -35.09 -9.96 20.82
C TYR A 585 -35.15 -11.48 20.57
N GLY A 586 -34.46 -11.98 19.55
CA GLY A 586 -34.53 -13.38 19.14
C GLY A 586 -35.96 -13.82 18.78
N TYR A 587 -36.26 -15.10 18.97
CA TYR A 587 -37.59 -15.67 18.68
C TYR A 587 -38.67 -15.29 19.69
N GLN A 588 -38.31 -14.66 20.81
CA GLN A 588 -39.19 -14.49 21.97
C GLN A 588 -40.20 -13.36 21.81
N LYS A 589 -39.90 -12.37 20.96
CA LYS A 589 -40.72 -11.18 20.75
C LYS A 589 -40.41 -10.53 19.41
N ASN A 590 -41.43 -10.02 18.73
CA ASN A 590 -41.26 -9.19 17.54
C ASN A 590 -40.35 -7.98 17.83
N GLY A 591 -39.33 -7.83 17.00
CA GLY A 591 -38.43 -6.69 16.91
C GLY A 591 -39.07 -5.49 16.24
N THR A 592 -38.26 -4.44 16.08
CA THR A 592 -38.68 -3.20 15.41
C THR A 592 -38.48 -3.34 13.91
N SER A 593 -39.59 -3.52 13.18
CA SER A 593 -39.60 -3.49 11.73
C SER A 593 -39.28 -2.10 11.18
N ARG A 594 -38.76 -2.06 9.96
CA ARG A 594 -38.12 -0.89 9.34
C ARG A 594 -38.97 -0.38 8.17
N GLY A 595 -39.52 0.83 8.27
CA GLY A 595 -40.22 1.51 7.17
C GLY A 595 -39.27 1.96 6.06
N ASN A 596 -39.81 2.27 4.88
CA ASN A 596 -39.02 2.64 3.68
C ASN A 596 -38.17 3.92 3.83
N ASP A 597 -38.43 4.73 4.86
CA ASP A 597 -37.72 5.97 5.19
C ASP A 597 -36.70 5.80 6.33
N THR A 598 -36.50 4.57 6.81
CA THR A 598 -35.47 4.21 7.80
C THR A 598 -34.24 3.63 7.13
N GLU A 599 -33.12 3.51 7.84
CA GLU A 599 -31.82 3.14 7.27
C GLU A 599 -31.89 1.86 6.41
N GLN A 600 -32.14 0.69 7.03
CA GLN A 600 -32.18 -0.56 6.28
C GLN A 600 -33.46 -0.71 5.43
N GLY A 601 -34.56 -0.07 5.82
CA GLY A 601 -35.78 -0.07 5.02
C GLY A 601 -35.63 0.70 3.71
N LYS A 602 -34.84 1.78 3.72
CA LYS A 602 -34.49 2.55 2.53
C LYS A 602 -33.61 1.75 1.58
N ILE A 603 -32.64 0.98 2.09
CA ILE A 603 -31.85 0.03 1.29
C ILE A 603 -32.78 -0.98 0.60
N VAL A 604 -33.70 -1.59 1.34
CA VAL A 604 -34.69 -2.53 0.79
C VAL A 604 -35.53 -1.86 -0.31
N TYR A 605 -36.00 -0.64 -0.06
CA TYR A 605 -36.74 0.14 -1.04
C TYR A 605 -35.90 0.42 -2.30
N LEU A 606 -34.65 0.84 -2.16
CA LEU A 606 -33.75 1.08 -3.29
C LEU A 606 -33.45 -0.20 -4.10
N CYS A 607 -33.51 -1.37 -3.45
CA CYS A 607 -33.36 -2.68 -4.09
C CYS A 607 -34.66 -3.24 -4.71
N GLY A 608 -35.76 -2.47 -4.72
CA GLY A 608 -37.04 -2.89 -5.32
C GLY A 608 -38.01 -3.56 -4.36
N GLY A 609 -37.75 -3.51 -3.06
CA GLY A 609 -38.74 -3.87 -2.04
C GLY A 609 -39.71 -2.72 -1.74
N ASP A 610 -40.75 -3.03 -0.98
CA ASP A 610 -41.68 -2.09 -0.37
C ASP A 610 -42.03 -2.60 1.03
N SER A 611 -41.56 -1.90 2.06
CA SER A 611 -41.76 -2.32 3.44
C SER A 611 -43.23 -2.30 3.82
N ILE A 612 -43.71 -3.37 4.44
CA ILE A 612 -45.05 -3.42 5.04
C ILE A 612 -45.12 -2.65 6.36
N SER A 613 -43.97 -2.24 6.91
CA SER A 613 -43.93 -1.37 8.09
C SER A 613 -44.28 0.07 7.68
N PRO A 614 -45.07 0.78 8.50
CA PRO A 614 -45.18 2.23 8.38
C PRO A 614 -43.81 2.90 8.42
N ASN A 615 -43.77 4.14 7.94
CA ASN A 615 -42.61 5.01 8.08
C ASN A 615 -42.09 5.04 9.53
N GLY A 616 -40.77 5.04 9.69
CA GLY A 616 -40.09 4.89 10.97
C GLY A 616 -39.90 3.44 11.43
N ASN A 617 -39.44 3.30 12.67
CA ASN A 617 -39.17 2.00 13.30
C ASN A 617 -40.37 1.57 14.13
N ASN A 618 -41.01 0.46 13.76
CA ASN A 618 -42.30 0.06 14.32
C ASN A 618 -42.30 -1.40 14.74
N VAL A 619 -42.81 -1.71 15.94
CA VAL A 619 -43.13 -3.10 16.29
C VAL A 619 -44.47 -3.44 15.63
N LEU A 620 -44.42 -4.26 14.58
CA LEU A 620 -45.64 -4.71 13.89
C LEU A 620 -46.37 -5.77 14.73
N ALA A 621 -47.67 -5.59 14.86
CA ALA A 621 -48.55 -6.61 15.46
C ALA A 621 -48.69 -7.81 14.51
N ASP A 622 -48.80 -9.02 15.06
CA ASP A 622 -48.95 -10.26 14.29
C ASP A 622 -50.14 -10.19 13.32
N THR A 623 -51.24 -9.58 13.74
CA THR A 623 -52.41 -9.39 12.89
C THR A 623 -52.10 -8.52 11.68
N THR A 624 -51.27 -7.48 11.84
CA THR A 624 -50.87 -6.61 10.73
C THR A 624 -49.90 -7.32 9.80
N PHE A 625 -48.95 -8.07 10.36
CA PHE A 625 -48.02 -8.89 9.57
C PHE A 625 -48.79 -9.93 8.73
N LEU A 626 -49.67 -10.72 9.35
CA LEU A 626 -50.47 -11.74 8.68
C LEU A 626 -51.46 -11.15 7.67
N ALA A 627 -52.02 -9.97 7.93
CA ALA A 627 -52.94 -9.32 7.01
C ALA A 627 -52.25 -8.77 5.75
N ASN A 628 -50.99 -8.35 5.86
CA ASN A 628 -50.22 -7.87 4.71
C ASN A 628 -49.57 -8.99 3.90
N ASP A 629 -49.36 -10.17 4.49
CA ASP A 629 -48.79 -11.37 3.85
C ASP A 629 -47.56 -11.06 2.97
N PRO A 630 -46.45 -10.60 3.57
CA PRO A 630 -45.31 -10.08 2.83
C PRO A 630 -44.70 -11.16 1.93
N GLU A 631 -44.44 -10.80 0.67
CA GLU A 631 -43.81 -11.69 -0.32
C GLU A 631 -42.38 -12.07 0.06
N VAL A 632 -41.69 -11.21 0.83
CA VAL A 632 -40.30 -11.42 1.26
C VAL A 632 -40.18 -11.09 2.74
N ILE A 633 -39.49 -11.96 3.47
CA ILE A 633 -39.12 -11.76 4.89
C ILE A 633 -37.61 -11.67 4.98
N LEU A 634 -37.10 -10.57 5.54
CA LEU A 634 -35.68 -10.31 5.74
C LEU A 634 -35.39 -10.14 7.23
N PHE A 635 -34.52 -11.01 7.75
CA PHE A 635 -34.01 -10.90 9.11
C PHE A 635 -32.59 -10.34 9.10
N LEU A 636 -32.36 -9.28 9.87
CA LEU A 636 -31.05 -8.67 10.03
C LEU A 636 -30.37 -9.21 11.30
N GLY A 637 -29.18 -9.79 11.12
CA GLY A 637 -28.36 -10.31 12.20
C GLY A 637 -27.28 -9.32 12.65
N THR A 638 -27.06 -9.26 13.95
CA THR A 638 -25.85 -8.67 14.57
C THR A 638 -25.65 -9.31 15.94
N LYS A 639 -24.43 -9.22 16.49
CA LYS A 639 -24.14 -9.65 17.86
C LYS A 639 -24.68 -8.60 18.83
N TRP A 640 -25.88 -8.81 19.36
CA TRP A 640 -26.51 -7.89 20.31
C TRP A 640 -25.91 -8.07 21.71
N ALA A 641 -25.42 -6.99 22.32
CA ALA A 641 -24.80 -7.02 23.64
C ALA A 641 -25.74 -7.49 24.77
N SER A 642 -27.06 -7.41 24.58
CA SER A 642 -28.06 -7.67 25.63
C SER A 642 -28.69 -9.07 25.60
N ASN A 643 -28.45 -9.90 24.58
CA ASN A 643 -29.06 -11.24 24.47
C ASN A 643 -28.01 -12.23 23.95
N ALA A 644 -27.58 -13.14 24.83
CA ALA A 644 -26.54 -14.15 24.55
C ALA A 644 -27.09 -15.44 23.89
N ASP A 645 -28.40 -15.48 23.59
CA ASP A 645 -29.10 -16.61 22.97
C ASP A 645 -29.40 -16.40 21.49
#